data_AF-A0AA46TTG1-F1
#
_entry.id   AF-A0AA46TTG1-F1
#
_cell.length_a   1.000
_cell.length_b   1.000
_cell.length_c   1.000
_cell.angle_alpha   90.00
_cell.angle_beta   90.00
_cell.angle_gamma   90.00
#
_symmetry.space_group_name_H-M   'P 1'
#
loop_
_entity.id
_entity.type
_entity.pdbx_description
1 polymer ?
#
loop_
_entity_poly.entity_id
_entity_poly.type
_entity_poly.pdbx_seq_one_letter_code
_entity_poly.pdbx_strand_id
1 'polypeptide(L)'
;MLLSRSGKITENRQLTPVYRRQKRRVIAIYIVSLCTMMALFGWLLKGQYHQEVHAAESRIIARANVVSEWVKGVFGQSGQGLFSLAELLDVYQITTLDQNHLEAETSRALQQVFKNLAQYVPLIDEVSILDDEGRVWLGSGDEQHVGDELGNSVFFRTFVQGEQAEKMTPLLRSMHSERFYLYHGQRLVNDNNNLVGVIMSRIMPQVLVDTLRQMRVYDGETIALIDENLRVIARHPAPDGGITIGSQVNAPSTQQWLESGDISQTLTAISPIDGHKRLLHMQRISDYPVFVVVGVDLRTLMAGWYQRLLVLSLVAILMTLLGAWGVRHYLNRLTLAYQLHERIKERELARAEAQARGARMDALVSSIQDLIFVFDGDGRFSYIHAVAPEQLLINSQDALGKHFAHVLPSALAAAFTAVFERVQQFRRVERFEYPLIINAQRHHFHATVSPLMSSDGQFEGVLSVNRDITEAKRAEVELKIAAAAFQAHLGIMVTDAQGNILKTNDTFKRITGYSDEEVIGKNPRMFSSGHHSSLFYRRLWKRVTATGSWEGEIWNQRKNGELFPEWLTISAVYDAEGDLTNYVATMSDISERKAAEQEIHQLAFYDPLTGFANRRLFMDRMEVALKELNRHQRCGALLVIDIDRFNHINDTLGHLAGDQLLQRVAQRFGQMLRDTDTLARLGSDEFAVLIEGIDGSPRQTRRLAEHIAQKLLAALDEPITFSEEHVMVTASVGITILSDSQLSTEDYLQQVDMALAQAKTSGRRVIRFFDPVMQATLLARVKLEADLRQALESQQWRLHYQPQVGRTGHITGVEALLRWQHPERGMVSPGEFIPLLESTGLINEVGEWVIEDACRQLACWATMPHLRELTISVNISPLQFRDSDFLSRLQQVFIRTKAPLERLKLEVTESLFVEARDDARDKMLSLKAQGVRFSLDDFGTGYSSLAYLAQLPLDQLKIDQSFVHQVLDSSANAAIVESTIALAKSLNLDVIAEGVETDAQQAWLLAHGCRAFQGYLFGRPMPAEDIEAALLAQHS
;
A
#
# COMPACT_ATOMS: atom_id res chain seq x y z
N MET A 1 0.70 -40.05 -47.50
CA MET A 1 -0.02 -39.49 -48.66
C MET A 1 -0.25 -38.01 -48.37
N LEU A 2 0.24 -37.16 -49.28
CA LEU A 2 -0.09 -35.75 -49.52
C LEU A 2 0.46 -34.62 -48.61
N LEU A 3 1.09 -33.67 -49.34
CA LEU A 3 1.43 -32.25 -49.08
C LEU A 3 2.77 -31.99 -48.35
N SER A 4 3.94 -31.87 -49.00
CA SER A 4 4.38 -31.17 -50.23
C SER A 4 4.42 -29.64 -50.16
N ARG A 5 5.66 -29.13 -50.28
CA ARG A 5 6.12 -27.79 -50.72
C ARG A 5 6.23 -26.64 -49.70
N SER A 6 7.30 -26.73 -48.91
CA SER A 6 8.10 -25.57 -48.48
C SER A 6 8.96 -25.08 -49.67
N GLY A 7 8.68 -23.87 -50.16
CA GLY A 7 9.52 -23.15 -51.13
C GLY A 7 9.74 -21.71 -50.69
N LYS A 8 10.68 -21.48 -49.76
CA LYS A 8 11.20 -20.13 -49.47
C LYS A 8 12.23 -19.77 -50.54
N ILE A 9 11.83 -18.92 -51.49
CA ILE A 9 12.75 -18.18 -52.34
C ILE A 9 13.35 -17.05 -51.49
N THR A 10 14.60 -17.22 -51.05
CA THR A 10 15.45 -16.11 -50.58
C THR A 10 16.31 -15.65 -51.75
N GLU A 11 15.82 -14.70 -52.54
CA GLU A 11 16.67 -13.88 -53.40
C GLU A 11 17.51 -12.95 -52.52
N ASN A 12 18.78 -13.30 -52.36
CA ASN A 12 19.77 -12.51 -51.65
C ASN A 12 20.29 -11.40 -52.58
N ARG A 13 19.46 -10.39 -52.88
CA ARG A 13 19.95 -9.12 -53.44
C ARG A 13 20.96 -8.55 -52.45
N GLN A 14 22.20 -8.33 -52.87
CA GLN A 14 23.29 -7.86 -52.02
C GLN A 14 22.96 -6.48 -51.43
N LEU A 15 22.36 -6.48 -50.24
CA LEU A 15 22.12 -5.29 -49.44
C LEU A 15 23.45 -4.56 -49.20
N THR A 16 23.48 -3.27 -49.50
CA THR A 16 24.65 -2.42 -49.27
C THR A 16 25.14 -2.51 -47.81
N PRO A 17 26.46 -2.41 -47.56
CA PRO A 17 27.05 -2.58 -46.23
C PRO A 17 26.47 -1.63 -45.17
N VAL A 18 26.01 -0.45 -45.58
CA VAL A 18 25.36 0.56 -44.73
C VAL A 18 24.05 0.02 -44.12
N TYR A 19 23.22 -0.65 -44.92
CA TYR A 19 21.93 -1.19 -44.49
C TYR A 19 22.08 -2.33 -43.47
N ARG A 20 23.03 -3.24 -43.68
CA ARG A 20 23.31 -4.35 -42.73
C ARG A 20 23.77 -3.82 -41.38
N ARG A 21 24.54 -2.73 -41.36
CA ARG A 21 25.08 -2.12 -40.14
C ARG A 21 23.98 -1.48 -39.28
N GLN A 22 23.01 -0.79 -39.90
CA GLN A 22 21.87 -0.20 -39.19
C GLN A 22 20.94 -1.28 -38.60
N LYS A 23 20.62 -2.33 -39.37
CA LYS A 23 19.79 -3.45 -38.88
C LYS A 23 20.39 -4.14 -37.64
N ARG A 24 21.71 -4.41 -37.66
CA ARG A 24 22.41 -5.03 -36.52
C ARG A 24 22.42 -4.15 -35.28
N ARG A 25 22.60 -2.83 -35.43
CA ARG A 25 22.61 -1.89 -34.29
C ARG A 25 21.29 -1.85 -33.54
N VAL A 26 20.15 -1.81 -34.24
CA VAL A 26 18.84 -1.76 -33.60
C VAL A 26 18.50 -3.04 -32.83
N ILE A 27 18.83 -4.20 -33.41
CA ILE A 27 18.65 -5.49 -32.73
C ILE A 27 19.55 -5.58 -31.49
N ALA A 28 20.81 -5.13 -31.59
CA ALA A 28 21.74 -5.13 -30.46
C ALA A 28 21.26 -4.24 -29.31
N ILE A 29 20.78 -3.02 -29.60
CA ILE A 29 20.24 -2.10 -28.58
C ILE A 29 19.04 -2.71 -27.86
N TYR A 30 18.13 -3.35 -28.60
CA TYR A 30 16.97 -4.02 -28.03
C TYR A 30 17.36 -5.18 -27.09
N ILE A 31 18.30 -6.04 -27.51
CA ILE A 31 18.78 -7.14 -26.67
C ILE A 31 19.44 -6.63 -25.39
N VAL A 32 20.29 -5.59 -25.49
CA VAL A 32 20.93 -4.99 -24.31
C VAL A 32 19.87 -4.44 -23.35
N SER A 33 18.88 -3.71 -23.87
CA SER A 33 17.79 -3.14 -23.06
C SER A 33 16.98 -4.23 -22.35
N LEU A 34 16.69 -5.33 -23.04
CA LEU A 34 15.99 -6.49 -22.49
C LEU A 34 16.79 -7.16 -21.35
N CYS A 35 18.10 -7.36 -21.55
CA CYS A 35 18.98 -7.93 -20.54
C CYS A 35 19.07 -7.03 -19.29
N THR A 36 19.19 -5.72 -19.46
CA THR A 36 19.22 -4.75 -18.36
C THR A 36 17.91 -4.77 -17.57
N MET A 37 16.77 -4.81 -18.25
CA MET A 37 15.46 -4.89 -17.62
C MET A 37 15.31 -6.19 -16.80
N MET A 38 15.70 -7.34 -17.36
CA MET A 38 15.66 -8.63 -16.63
C MET A 38 16.58 -8.63 -15.40
N ALA A 39 17.77 -8.05 -15.51
CA ALA A 39 18.70 -7.93 -14.39
C ALA A 39 18.13 -7.04 -13.26
N LEU A 40 17.49 -5.92 -13.61
CA LEU A 40 16.86 -5.01 -12.64
C LEU A 40 15.69 -5.69 -11.91
N PHE A 41 14.81 -6.38 -12.64
CA PHE A 41 13.71 -7.12 -12.01
C PHE A 41 14.20 -8.26 -11.13
N GLY A 42 15.23 -9.00 -11.55
CA GLY A 42 15.86 -10.02 -10.72
C GLY A 42 16.46 -9.44 -9.44
N TRP A 43 17.12 -8.29 -9.53
CA TRP A 43 17.68 -7.59 -8.37
C TRP A 43 16.59 -7.12 -7.40
N LEU A 44 15.51 -6.51 -7.90
CA LEU A 44 14.36 -6.09 -7.09
C LEU A 44 13.69 -7.27 -6.36
N LEU A 45 13.44 -8.37 -7.07
CA LEU A 45 12.82 -9.57 -6.50
C LEU A 45 13.70 -10.23 -5.43
N LYS A 46 15.02 -10.24 -5.64
CA LYS A 46 15.97 -10.77 -4.66
C LYS A 46 16.04 -9.88 -3.41
N GLY A 47 16.08 -8.55 -3.58
CA GLY A 47 16.07 -7.61 -2.47
C GLY A 47 14.82 -7.76 -1.60
N GLN A 48 13.65 -7.82 -2.23
CA GLN A 48 12.39 -8.04 -1.51
C GLN A 48 12.33 -9.40 -0.81
N TYR A 49 12.81 -10.48 -1.43
CA TYR A 49 12.86 -11.79 -0.79
C TYR A 49 13.64 -11.74 0.53
N HIS A 50 14.83 -11.13 0.54
CA HIS A 50 15.62 -10.99 1.75
C HIS A 50 14.93 -10.12 2.80
N GLN A 51 14.26 -9.04 2.40
CA GLN A 51 13.50 -8.18 3.30
C GLN A 51 12.33 -8.92 3.97
N GLU A 52 11.54 -9.68 3.22
CA GLU A 52 10.40 -10.46 3.75
C GLU A 52 10.87 -11.55 4.73
N VAL A 53 11.97 -12.24 4.42
CA VAL A 53 12.54 -13.26 5.31
C VAL A 53 13.09 -12.63 6.59
N HIS A 54 13.88 -11.56 6.50
CA HIS A 54 14.42 -10.89 7.70
C HIS A 54 13.31 -10.27 8.56
N ALA A 55 12.29 -9.66 7.95
CA ALA A 55 11.16 -9.12 8.69
C ALA A 55 10.36 -10.23 9.40
N ALA A 56 10.27 -11.42 8.80
CA ALA A 56 9.68 -12.58 9.45
C ALA A 56 10.53 -13.08 10.61
N GLU A 57 11.85 -13.20 10.43
CA GLU A 57 12.80 -13.60 11.47
C GLU A 57 12.72 -12.67 12.69
N SER A 58 12.80 -11.35 12.50
CA SER A 58 12.70 -10.39 13.59
C SER A 58 11.36 -10.49 14.33
N ARG A 59 10.26 -10.75 13.62
CA ARG A 59 8.93 -10.88 14.20
C ARG A 59 8.78 -12.14 15.05
N ILE A 60 9.24 -13.30 14.56
CA ILE A 60 9.15 -14.55 15.33
C ILE A 60 10.08 -14.54 16.55
N ILE A 61 11.25 -13.87 16.45
CA ILE A 61 12.15 -13.65 17.60
C ILE A 61 11.46 -12.76 18.65
N ALA A 62 10.91 -11.62 18.23
CA ALA A 62 10.20 -10.72 19.15
C ALA A 62 9.02 -11.43 19.84
N ARG A 63 8.27 -12.25 19.09
CA ARG A 63 7.17 -13.04 19.64
C ARG A 63 7.67 -14.07 20.66
N ALA A 64 8.73 -14.79 20.34
CA ALA A 64 9.30 -15.78 21.24
C ALA A 64 9.81 -15.15 22.54
N ASN A 65 10.43 -13.96 22.47
CA ASN A 65 10.82 -13.20 23.64
C ASN A 65 9.61 -12.83 24.51
N VAL A 66 8.53 -12.31 23.91
CA VAL A 66 7.30 -11.95 24.64
C VAL A 66 6.68 -13.17 25.33
N VAL A 67 6.59 -14.31 24.63
CA VAL A 67 6.03 -15.54 25.19
C VAL A 67 6.95 -16.11 26.27
N SER A 68 8.27 -16.07 26.06
CA SER A 68 9.27 -16.50 27.04
C SER A 68 9.17 -15.70 28.33
N GLU A 69 9.14 -14.36 28.24
CA GLU A 69 8.99 -13.48 29.41
C GLU A 69 7.64 -13.65 30.11
N TRP A 70 6.56 -13.86 29.35
CA TRP A 70 5.27 -14.19 29.92
C TRP A 70 5.31 -15.51 30.71
N VAL A 71 5.88 -16.59 30.15
CA VAL A 71 6.01 -17.87 30.85
C VAL A 71 6.89 -17.74 32.09
N LYS A 72 8.01 -17.02 32.01
CA LYS A 72 8.87 -16.73 33.19
C LYS A 72 8.10 -16.00 34.27
N GLY A 73 7.32 -14.99 33.92
CA GLY A 73 6.50 -14.25 34.88
C GLY A 73 5.46 -15.15 35.55
N VAL A 74 4.79 -15.99 34.77
CA VAL A 74 3.78 -16.94 35.24
C VAL A 74 4.39 -17.97 36.20
N PHE A 75 5.53 -18.56 35.87
CA PHE A 75 6.21 -19.52 36.74
C PHE A 75 6.86 -18.85 37.96
N GLY A 76 7.44 -17.66 37.80
CA GLY A 76 8.02 -16.87 38.88
C GLY A 76 7.00 -16.43 39.93
N GLN A 77 5.76 -16.12 39.53
CA GLN A 77 4.67 -15.86 40.49
C GLN A 77 4.35 -17.10 41.34
N SER A 78 4.38 -18.29 40.74
CA SER A 78 4.23 -19.53 41.51
C SER A 78 5.42 -19.75 42.45
N GLY A 79 6.65 -19.44 42.02
CA GLY A 79 7.85 -19.54 42.85
C GLY A 79 7.80 -18.63 44.07
N GLN A 80 7.47 -17.35 43.86
CA GLN A 80 7.30 -16.38 44.94
C GLN A 80 6.21 -16.77 45.93
N GLY A 81 5.10 -17.35 45.44
CA GLY A 81 4.04 -17.89 46.29
C GLY A 81 4.54 -19.01 47.20
N LEU A 82 5.31 -19.95 46.65
CA LEU A 82 5.91 -21.04 47.41
C LEU A 82 6.99 -20.57 48.39
N PHE A 83 7.81 -19.59 47.99
CA PHE A 83 8.82 -18.98 48.85
C PHE A 83 8.21 -18.27 50.05
N SER A 84 7.17 -17.45 49.82
CA SER A 84 6.44 -16.75 50.89
C SER A 84 5.80 -17.73 51.88
N LEU A 85 5.35 -18.89 51.40
CA LEU A 85 4.85 -19.96 52.25
C LEU A 85 5.95 -20.61 53.07
N ALA A 86 7.13 -20.83 52.49
CA ALA A 86 8.29 -21.37 53.20
C ALA A 86 8.71 -20.43 54.34
N GLU A 87 8.77 -19.12 54.09
CA GLU A 87 9.06 -18.11 55.12
C GLU A 87 7.99 -18.12 56.23
N LEU A 88 6.71 -18.26 55.87
CA LEU A 88 5.64 -18.31 56.85
C LEU A 88 5.75 -19.55 57.76
N LEU A 89 6.11 -20.72 57.22
CA LEU A 89 6.34 -21.91 58.04
C LEU A 89 7.53 -21.75 59.00
N ASP A 90 8.56 -21.03 58.56
CA ASP A 90 9.73 -20.70 59.38
C ASP A 90 9.37 -19.75 60.54
N VAL A 91 8.50 -18.76 60.28
CA VAL A 91 7.96 -17.85 61.31
C VAL A 91 7.20 -18.60 62.41
N TYR A 92 6.51 -19.69 62.07
CA TYR A 92 5.83 -20.56 63.05
C TYR A 92 6.77 -21.57 63.75
N GLN A 93 8.09 -21.51 63.52
CA GLN A 93 9.11 -22.41 64.09
C GLN A 93 8.82 -23.89 63.90
N ILE A 94 8.27 -24.26 62.73
CA ILE A 94 7.98 -25.67 62.41
C ILE A 94 9.30 -26.35 62.01
N THR A 95 10.08 -26.80 63.00
CA THR A 95 11.40 -27.41 62.80
C THR A 95 11.38 -28.90 62.46
N THR A 96 10.25 -29.58 62.70
CA THR A 96 10.01 -30.99 62.36
C THR A 96 8.55 -31.17 61.94
N LEU A 97 8.31 -31.74 60.76
CA LEU A 97 6.97 -32.05 60.24
C LEU A 97 6.42 -33.34 60.87
N ASP A 98 6.32 -33.40 62.20
CA ASP A 98 5.74 -34.54 62.93
C ASP A 98 4.20 -34.46 62.94
N GLN A 99 3.52 -35.55 62.56
CA GLN A 99 2.06 -35.62 62.48
C GLN A 99 1.36 -35.49 63.84
N ASN A 100 2.07 -35.68 64.96
CA ASN A 100 1.47 -35.73 66.30
C ASN A 100 1.52 -34.42 67.10
N HIS A 101 2.06 -33.32 66.56
CA HIS A 101 2.40 -32.12 67.34
C HIS A 101 2.03 -30.77 66.66
N LEU A 102 0.90 -30.70 65.94
CA LEU A 102 0.36 -29.41 65.48
C LEU A 102 -0.94 -29.08 66.22
N GLU A 103 -1.00 -27.90 66.85
CA GLU A 103 -2.24 -27.38 67.42
C GLU A 103 -3.32 -27.26 66.31
N ALA A 104 -4.55 -27.69 66.62
CA ALA A 104 -5.65 -27.72 65.65
C ALA A 104 -6.06 -26.34 65.10
N GLU A 105 -5.55 -25.27 65.70
CA GLU A 105 -5.73 -23.88 65.28
C GLU A 105 -4.72 -23.48 64.19
N THR A 106 -3.44 -23.83 64.37
CA THR A 106 -2.35 -23.61 63.41
C THR A 106 -2.56 -24.38 62.11
N SER A 107 -3.04 -25.64 62.20
CA SER A 107 -3.40 -26.44 61.02
C SER A 107 -4.51 -25.79 60.19
N ARG A 108 -5.56 -25.25 60.85
CA ARG A 108 -6.66 -24.54 60.20
C ARG A 108 -6.21 -23.22 59.57
N ALA A 109 -5.32 -22.48 60.23
CA ALA A 109 -4.77 -21.24 59.69
C ALA A 109 -3.94 -21.50 58.42
N LEU A 110 -3.07 -22.51 58.43
CA LEU A 110 -2.26 -22.90 57.26
C LEU A 110 -3.12 -23.40 56.10
N GLN A 111 -4.14 -24.24 56.37
CA GLN A 111 -5.09 -24.67 55.35
C GLN A 111 -5.83 -23.49 54.70
N GLN A 112 -6.22 -22.48 55.47
CA GLN A 112 -6.89 -21.30 54.94
C GLN A 112 -5.95 -20.45 54.08
N VAL A 113 -4.69 -20.29 54.48
CA VAL A 113 -3.66 -19.59 53.67
C VAL A 113 -3.43 -20.31 52.35
N PHE A 114 -3.35 -21.64 52.34
CA PHE A 114 -3.14 -22.41 51.10
C PHE A 114 -4.35 -22.36 50.17
N LYS A 115 -5.56 -22.47 50.74
CA LYS A 115 -6.80 -22.32 49.98
C LYS A 115 -6.92 -20.94 49.35
N ASN A 116 -6.50 -19.90 50.06
CA ASN A 116 -6.45 -18.54 49.51
C ASN A 116 -5.41 -18.45 48.37
N LEU A 117 -4.20 -19.00 48.52
CA LEU A 117 -3.19 -18.96 47.47
C LEU A 117 -3.62 -19.70 46.19
N ALA A 118 -4.26 -20.87 46.31
CA ALA A 118 -4.82 -21.58 45.17
C ALA A 118 -6.00 -20.83 44.51
N GLN A 119 -6.74 -20.00 45.27
CA GLN A 119 -7.85 -19.19 44.72
C GLN A 119 -7.38 -17.88 44.06
N TYR A 120 -6.29 -17.28 44.54
CA TYR A 120 -5.83 -15.96 44.08
C TYR A 120 -4.70 -16.02 43.05
N VAL A 121 -4.02 -17.17 42.90
CA VAL A 121 -3.06 -17.41 41.82
C VAL A 121 -3.70 -18.34 40.79
N PRO A 122 -4.26 -17.82 39.66
CA PRO A 122 -5.10 -18.59 38.72
C PRO A 122 -4.41 -19.77 38.05
N LEU A 123 -3.09 -19.92 38.24
CA LEU A 123 -2.24 -20.96 37.67
C LEU A 123 -2.12 -22.19 38.59
N ILE A 124 -2.28 -21.99 39.91
CA ILE A 124 -2.04 -23.02 40.93
C ILE A 124 -3.34 -23.77 41.19
N ASP A 125 -3.34 -25.05 40.85
CA ASP A 125 -4.47 -25.95 41.06
C ASP A 125 -4.51 -26.50 42.49
N GLU A 126 -3.33 -26.83 43.04
CA GLU A 126 -3.19 -27.39 44.38
C GLU A 126 -1.81 -27.10 44.96
N VAL A 127 -1.74 -26.78 46.26
CA VAL A 127 -0.50 -26.67 47.04
C VAL A 127 -0.47 -27.72 48.14
N SER A 128 0.66 -28.40 48.28
CA SER A 128 0.89 -29.46 49.27
C SER A 128 2.28 -29.34 49.91
N ILE A 129 2.41 -29.75 51.17
CA ILE A 129 3.68 -29.91 51.86
C ILE A 129 3.97 -31.41 51.99
N LEU A 130 5.18 -31.80 51.63
CA LEU A 130 5.69 -33.15 51.84
C LEU A 130 6.76 -33.13 52.94
N ASP A 131 6.82 -34.18 53.75
CA ASP A 131 7.92 -34.39 54.70
C ASP A 131 9.21 -34.88 54.01
N ASP A 132 10.25 -35.16 54.79
CA ASP A 132 11.57 -35.61 54.32
C ASP A 132 11.57 -37.03 53.74
N GLU A 133 10.54 -37.84 54.04
CA GLU A 133 10.26 -39.15 53.42
C GLU A 133 9.36 -39.03 52.18
N GLY A 134 8.81 -37.86 51.91
CA GLY A 134 7.92 -37.58 50.78
C GLY A 134 6.47 -37.98 51.03
N ARG A 135 6.01 -38.03 52.28
CA ARG A 135 4.60 -38.21 52.65
C ARG A 135 3.91 -36.86 52.68
N VAL A 136 2.68 -36.78 52.18
CA VAL A 136 1.89 -35.53 52.20
C VAL A 136 1.51 -35.18 53.64
N TRP A 137 2.06 -34.09 54.14
CA TRP A 137 1.82 -33.57 55.48
C TRP A 137 0.60 -32.64 55.53
N LEU A 138 0.44 -31.79 54.51
CA LEU A 138 -0.72 -30.89 54.38
C LEU A 138 -1.02 -30.64 52.90
N GLY A 139 -2.29 -30.65 52.50
CA GLY A 139 -2.73 -30.37 51.12
C GLY A 139 -3.91 -29.39 51.10
N SER A 140 -4.07 -28.67 49.99
CA SER A 140 -5.15 -27.70 49.79
C SER A 140 -6.24 -28.14 48.80
N GLY A 141 -6.03 -29.25 48.10
CA GLY A 141 -6.97 -29.80 47.11
C GLY A 141 -7.53 -31.17 47.51
N ASP A 142 -8.41 -31.70 46.65
CA ASP A 142 -9.11 -32.97 46.88
C ASP A 142 -8.37 -34.20 46.27
N GLU A 143 -7.28 -34.00 45.51
CA GLU A 143 -6.55 -35.09 44.85
C GLU A 143 -5.41 -35.68 45.70
N GLN A 144 -4.77 -34.90 46.60
CA GLN A 144 -3.70 -35.38 47.48
C GLN A 144 -4.14 -35.37 48.95
N HIS A 145 -4.25 -36.56 49.54
CA HIS A 145 -4.70 -36.72 50.93
C HIS A 145 -3.52 -36.71 51.89
N VAL A 146 -3.72 -36.16 53.08
CA VAL A 146 -2.74 -36.23 54.17
C VAL A 146 -2.42 -37.70 54.46
N GLY A 147 -1.13 -38.06 54.36
CA GLY A 147 -0.63 -39.44 54.51
C GLY A 147 -0.27 -40.16 53.21
N ASP A 148 -0.58 -39.60 52.03
CA ASP A 148 -0.18 -40.20 50.74
C ASP A 148 1.36 -40.25 50.59
N GLU A 149 1.90 -41.41 50.19
CA GLU A 149 3.34 -41.61 50.00
C GLU A 149 3.80 -41.24 48.58
N LEU A 150 4.39 -40.06 48.41
CA LEU A 150 4.96 -39.57 47.14
C LEU A 150 6.50 -39.67 47.09
N GLY A 151 7.15 -40.23 48.11
CA GLY A 151 8.62 -40.36 48.21
C GLY A 151 9.28 -41.11 47.05
N ASN A 152 8.57 -42.09 46.46
CA ASN A 152 9.05 -42.85 45.30
C ASN A 152 8.74 -42.18 43.95
N SER A 153 8.05 -41.04 43.91
CA SER A 153 7.74 -40.35 42.67
C SER A 153 8.99 -39.82 41.96
N VAL A 154 8.95 -39.76 40.63
CA VAL A 154 10.02 -39.14 39.82
C VAL A 154 10.17 -37.66 40.18
N PHE A 155 9.04 -37.02 40.51
CA PHE A 155 8.99 -35.68 41.06
C PHE A 155 9.85 -35.55 42.33
N PHE A 156 9.50 -36.22 43.44
CA PHE A 156 10.15 -36.00 44.74
C PHE A 156 11.65 -36.30 44.72
N ARG A 157 12.06 -37.36 44.01
CA ARG A 157 13.48 -37.70 43.82
C ARG A 157 14.28 -36.59 43.12
N THR A 158 13.66 -35.85 42.20
CA THR A 158 14.28 -34.71 41.50
C THR A 158 14.62 -33.57 42.48
N PHE A 159 13.84 -33.41 43.55
CA PHE A 159 14.05 -32.39 44.57
C PHE A 159 15.01 -32.87 45.66
N VAL A 160 14.90 -34.12 46.14
CA VAL A 160 15.82 -34.68 47.15
C VAL A 160 17.27 -34.70 46.66
N GLN A 161 17.49 -35.03 45.38
CA GLN A 161 18.82 -35.15 44.77
C GLN A 161 19.41 -33.82 44.25
N GLY A 162 18.62 -32.74 44.17
CA GLY A 162 19.06 -31.44 43.65
C GLY A 162 19.68 -30.54 44.73
N GLU A 163 20.54 -29.60 44.34
CA GLU A 163 21.08 -28.55 45.25
C GLU A 163 20.29 -27.24 45.21
N GLN A 164 19.38 -27.08 44.23
CA GLN A 164 18.60 -25.85 44.03
C GLN A 164 17.43 -25.76 45.02
N ALA A 165 17.23 -24.56 45.60
CA ALA A 165 16.15 -24.28 46.54
C ALA A 165 14.75 -24.34 45.90
N GLU A 166 14.65 -23.95 44.63
CA GLU A 166 13.43 -23.95 43.82
C GLU A 166 13.68 -24.76 42.54
N LYS A 167 12.71 -25.55 42.11
CA LYS A 167 12.79 -26.26 40.82
C LYS A 167 11.40 -26.57 40.27
N MET A 168 11.28 -26.58 38.95
CA MET A 168 10.07 -27.03 38.24
C MET A 168 10.36 -28.32 37.49
N THR A 169 9.37 -29.22 37.41
CA THR A 169 9.50 -30.44 36.61
C THR A 169 9.04 -30.25 35.17
N PRO A 170 9.53 -31.08 34.24
CA PRO A 170 8.88 -31.27 32.94
C PRO A 170 7.44 -31.76 33.11
N LEU A 171 6.74 -31.93 32.00
CA LEU A 171 5.35 -32.35 32.01
C LEU A 171 5.21 -33.80 32.49
N LEU A 172 4.61 -33.97 33.67
CA LEU A 172 4.42 -35.28 34.32
C LEU A 172 2.95 -35.69 34.28
N ARG A 173 2.71 -36.99 34.11
CA ARG A 173 1.36 -37.57 34.12
C ARG A 173 1.01 -37.99 35.55
N SER A 174 -0.11 -37.51 36.07
CA SER A 174 -0.63 -37.90 37.39
C SER A 174 -1.06 -39.37 37.38
N MET A 175 -0.68 -40.11 38.43
CA MET A 175 -1.05 -41.51 38.64
C MET A 175 -2.53 -41.69 39.03
N HIS A 176 -3.18 -40.63 39.52
CA HIS A 176 -4.56 -40.68 40.03
C HIS A 176 -5.59 -40.20 39.00
N SER A 177 -5.28 -39.11 38.28
CA SER A 177 -6.24 -38.47 37.36
C SER A 177 -5.91 -38.63 35.87
N GLU A 178 -4.80 -39.30 35.54
CA GLU A 178 -4.34 -39.52 34.15
C GLU A 178 -4.10 -38.22 33.35
N ARG A 179 -4.13 -37.06 34.04
CA ARG A 179 -3.89 -35.71 33.49
C ARG A 179 -2.42 -35.32 33.60
N PHE A 180 -2.00 -34.38 32.75
CA PHE A 180 -0.64 -33.84 32.77
C PHE A 180 -0.57 -32.57 33.62
N TYR A 181 0.49 -32.47 34.41
CA TYR A 181 0.77 -31.33 35.28
C TYR A 181 2.24 -30.93 35.22
N LEU A 182 2.49 -29.65 35.49
CA LEU A 182 3.81 -29.14 35.84
C LEU A 182 3.84 -29.00 37.36
N TYR A 183 4.89 -29.50 38.01
CA TYR A 183 5.03 -29.37 39.45
C TYR A 183 6.14 -28.37 39.75
N HIS A 184 5.82 -27.41 40.62
CA HIS A 184 6.75 -26.41 41.11
C HIS A 184 7.04 -26.69 42.58
N GLY A 185 8.30 -26.92 42.96
CA GLY A 185 8.68 -27.25 44.33
C GLY A 185 9.68 -26.28 44.93
N GLN A 186 9.50 -25.97 46.21
CA GLN A 186 10.41 -25.24 47.07
C GLN A 186 10.90 -26.17 48.19
N ARG A 187 12.22 -26.31 48.33
CA ARG A 187 12.83 -27.12 49.41
C ARG A 187 12.68 -26.40 50.75
N LEU A 188 12.32 -27.16 51.78
CA LEU A 188 12.38 -26.74 53.17
C LEU A 188 13.60 -27.38 53.81
N VAL A 189 14.48 -26.55 54.38
CA VAL A 189 15.70 -26.99 55.05
C VAL A 189 15.74 -26.44 56.46
N ASN A 190 16.39 -27.14 57.39
CA ASN A 190 16.65 -26.63 58.73
C ASN A 190 17.95 -25.79 58.78
N ASP A 191 18.25 -25.22 59.95
CA ASP A 191 19.46 -24.41 60.21
C ASP A 191 20.79 -25.11 59.84
N ASN A 192 20.80 -26.45 59.79
CA ASN A 192 21.96 -27.26 59.40
C ASN A 192 21.96 -27.62 57.90
N ASN A 193 21.07 -27.01 57.11
CA ASN A 193 20.84 -27.24 55.68
C ASN A 193 20.38 -28.67 55.31
N ASN A 194 19.84 -29.43 56.26
CA ASN A 194 19.24 -30.73 56.00
C ASN A 194 17.79 -30.55 55.53
N LEU A 195 17.36 -31.35 54.56
CA LEU A 195 15.98 -31.34 54.04
C LEU A 195 15.00 -31.73 55.16
N VAL A 196 14.04 -30.86 55.44
CA VAL A 196 12.93 -31.09 56.37
C VAL A 196 11.66 -31.47 55.62
N GLY A 197 11.52 -30.99 54.37
CA GLY A 197 10.35 -31.26 53.52
C GLY A 197 10.38 -30.48 52.22
N VAL A 198 9.30 -30.53 51.46
CA VAL A 198 9.14 -29.80 50.19
C VAL A 198 7.74 -29.19 50.12
N ILE A 199 7.63 -27.88 49.89
CA ILE A 199 6.37 -27.27 49.48
C ILE A 199 6.24 -27.43 47.97
N MET A 200 5.11 -27.94 47.51
CA MET A 200 4.84 -28.22 46.11
C MET A 200 3.57 -27.52 45.67
N SER A 201 3.60 -26.93 44.48
CA SER A 201 2.45 -26.44 43.75
C SER A 201 2.26 -27.26 42.47
N ARG A 202 1.01 -27.57 42.16
CA ARG A 202 0.59 -28.21 40.90
C ARG A 202 0.04 -27.15 39.96
N ILE A 203 0.64 -27.04 38.78
CA ILE A 203 0.22 -26.11 37.73
C ILE A 203 -0.49 -26.88 36.62
N MET A 204 -1.72 -26.44 36.31
CA MET A 204 -2.50 -26.97 35.20
C MET A 204 -2.03 -26.39 33.86
N PRO A 205 -1.56 -27.20 32.90
CA PRO A 205 -1.15 -26.73 31.58
C PRO A 205 -2.30 -26.05 30.81
N GLN A 206 -3.56 -26.38 31.14
CA GLN A 206 -4.75 -25.78 30.54
C GLN A 206 -4.79 -24.25 30.70
N VAL A 207 -4.29 -23.71 31.82
CA VAL A 207 -4.21 -22.26 32.05
C VAL A 207 -3.25 -21.60 31.05
N LEU A 208 -2.15 -22.28 30.71
CA LEU A 208 -1.21 -21.81 29.70
C LEU A 208 -1.82 -21.87 28.29
N VAL A 209 -2.62 -22.91 28.00
CA VAL A 209 -3.37 -23.02 26.73
C VAL A 209 -4.36 -21.88 26.57
N ASP A 210 -5.17 -21.61 27.59
CA ASP A 210 -6.22 -20.60 27.52
C ASP A 210 -5.65 -19.18 27.47
N THR A 211 -4.51 -18.94 28.13
CA THR A 211 -3.81 -17.65 28.02
C THR A 211 -3.14 -17.48 26.66
N LEU A 212 -2.50 -18.52 26.11
CA LEU A 212 -1.94 -18.47 24.76
C LEU A 212 -3.03 -18.26 23.69
N ARG A 213 -4.25 -18.78 23.90
CA ARG A 213 -5.39 -18.54 22.99
C ARG A 213 -5.87 -17.09 22.96
N GLN A 214 -5.57 -16.31 23.99
CA GLN A 214 -5.88 -14.88 24.00
C GLN A 214 -4.83 -14.07 23.21
N MET A 215 -3.67 -14.65 22.91
CA MET A 215 -2.64 -13.98 22.11
C MET A 215 -3.00 -14.04 20.63
N ARG A 216 -3.13 -12.87 20.00
CA ARG A 216 -3.37 -12.78 18.55
C ARG A 216 -2.15 -13.31 17.78
N VAL A 217 -2.40 -14.27 16.89
CA VAL A 217 -1.44 -14.82 15.93
C VAL A 217 -1.85 -14.43 14.51
N TYR A 218 -0.87 -14.14 13.66
CA TYR A 218 -1.12 -13.84 12.24
C TYR A 218 -1.41 -15.14 11.45
N ASP A 219 -1.96 -15.00 10.24
CA ASP A 219 -2.24 -16.15 9.37
C ASP A 219 -0.99 -17.00 9.08
N GLY A 220 -1.06 -18.27 9.47
CA GLY A 220 0.06 -19.20 9.36
C GLY A 220 1.13 -19.06 10.46
N GLU A 221 0.97 -18.17 11.44
CA GLU A 221 1.79 -18.11 12.66
C GLU A 221 1.31 -19.15 13.68
N THR A 222 2.26 -19.75 14.41
CA THR A 222 2.01 -20.71 15.48
C THR A 222 2.94 -20.44 16.65
N ILE A 223 2.43 -20.56 17.86
CA ILE A 223 3.18 -20.51 19.11
C ILE A 223 2.96 -21.84 19.82
N ALA A 224 4.04 -22.49 20.26
CA ALA A 224 3.98 -23.72 21.04
C ALA A 224 4.93 -23.64 22.25
N LEU A 225 4.46 -24.15 23.38
CA LEU A 225 5.26 -24.45 24.56
C LEU A 225 5.51 -25.95 24.60
N ILE A 226 6.78 -26.32 24.74
CA ILE A 226 7.24 -27.71 24.72
C ILE A 226 8.16 -27.92 25.91
N ASP A 227 8.05 -29.08 26.57
CA ASP A 227 8.97 -29.46 27.65
C ASP A 227 10.29 -30.03 27.10
N GLU A 228 11.30 -30.17 27.96
CA GLU A 228 12.61 -30.75 27.59
C GLU A 228 12.54 -32.19 27.06
N ASN A 229 11.45 -32.92 27.33
CA ASN A 229 11.19 -34.26 26.81
C ASN A 229 10.45 -34.24 25.47
N LEU A 230 10.34 -33.08 24.80
CA LEU A 230 9.63 -32.89 23.54
C LEU A 230 8.13 -33.18 23.61
N ARG A 231 7.48 -32.91 24.75
CA ARG A 231 6.02 -33.01 24.90
C ARG A 231 5.35 -31.65 24.78
N VAL A 232 4.22 -31.60 24.08
CA VAL A 232 3.44 -30.36 23.93
C VAL A 232 2.78 -29.99 25.27
N ILE A 233 3.09 -28.81 25.78
CA ILE A 233 2.43 -28.23 26.96
C ILE A 233 1.24 -27.40 26.52
N ALA A 234 1.45 -26.52 25.53
CA ALA A 234 0.40 -25.66 24.99
C ALA A 234 0.72 -25.25 23.55
N ARG A 235 -0.31 -24.99 22.74
CA ARG A 235 -0.14 -24.51 21.36
C ARG A 235 -1.31 -23.64 20.92
N HIS A 236 -1.00 -22.55 20.21
CA HIS A 236 -1.98 -21.69 19.57
C HIS A 236 -1.50 -21.30 18.15
N PRO A 237 -2.34 -21.43 17.10
CA PRO A 237 -3.67 -22.04 17.10
C PRO A 237 -3.63 -23.56 17.32
N ALA A 238 -4.71 -24.10 17.86
CA ALA A 238 -4.85 -25.54 18.06
C ALA A 238 -4.90 -26.24 16.68
N PRO A 239 -4.13 -27.31 16.46
CA PRO A 239 -4.13 -28.01 15.17
C PRO A 239 -5.43 -28.82 14.99
N ASP A 240 -5.93 -28.89 13.75
CA ASP A 240 -7.15 -29.63 13.39
C ASP A 240 -7.06 -31.15 13.62
N GLY A 241 -5.85 -31.67 13.91
CA GLY A 241 -5.52 -33.10 14.04
C GLY A 241 -5.42 -33.67 15.46
N GLY A 242 -5.91 -32.98 16.49
CA GLY A 242 -6.09 -33.59 17.83
C GLY A 242 -4.82 -33.78 18.68
N ILE A 243 -3.76 -32.99 18.45
CA ILE A 243 -2.62 -32.95 19.39
C ILE A 243 -3.08 -32.32 20.71
N THR A 244 -3.09 -33.15 21.75
CA THR A 244 -3.45 -32.76 23.12
C THR A 244 -2.20 -32.51 23.96
N ILE A 245 -2.40 -31.90 25.11
CA ILE A 245 -1.37 -31.73 26.13
C ILE A 245 -0.73 -33.10 26.41
N GLY A 246 0.60 -33.16 26.42
CA GLY A 246 1.39 -34.37 26.62
C GLY A 246 1.73 -35.19 25.37
N SER A 247 1.28 -34.78 24.18
CA SER A 247 1.67 -35.45 22.93
C SER A 247 3.17 -35.33 22.69
N GLN A 248 3.81 -36.46 22.36
CA GLN A 248 5.23 -36.51 22.02
C GLN A 248 5.47 -35.94 20.61
N VAL A 249 6.41 -35.02 20.47
CA VAL A 249 6.76 -34.38 19.21
C VAL A 249 8.07 -34.99 18.69
N ASN A 250 8.02 -35.64 17.52
CA ASN A 250 9.24 -36.15 16.87
C ASN A 250 9.86 -35.04 16.00
N ALA A 251 10.79 -34.28 16.57
CA ALA A 251 11.43 -33.14 15.92
C ALA A 251 12.98 -33.27 15.93
N PRO A 252 13.60 -33.94 14.95
CA PRO A 252 15.05 -34.20 14.95
C PRO A 252 15.90 -32.93 15.06
N SER A 253 15.49 -31.83 14.39
CA SER A 253 16.19 -30.54 14.46
C SER A 253 16.06 -29.86 15.83
N THR A 254 14.91 -29.96 16.48
CA THR A 254 14.69 -29.44 17.84
C THR A 254 15.47 -30.26 18.86
N GLN A 255 15.56 -31.58 18.68
CA GLN A 255 16.37 -32.45 19.54
C GLN A 255 17.87 -32.10 19.42
N GLN A 256 18.37 -31.93 18.19
CA GLN A 256 19.76 -31.55 17.96
C GLN A 256 20.11 -30.19 18.59
N TRP A 257 19.18 -29.24 18.58
CA TRP A 257 19.31 -27.95 19.26
C TRP A 257 19.27 -28.07 20.79
N LEU A 258 18.39 -28.91 21.33
CA LEU A 258 18.35 -29.17 22.77
C LEU A 258 19.69 -29.75 23.27
N GLU A 259 20.30 -30.64 22.49
CA GLU A 259 21.61 -31.25 22.73
C GLU A 259 22.78 -30.26 22.57
N SER A 260 22.64 -29.20 21.74
CA SER A 260 23.70 -28.19 21.56
C SER A 260 23.87 -27.26 22.76
N GLY A 261 22.82 -27.09 23.56
CA GLY A 261 22.81 -26.20 24.72
C GLY A 261 22.63 -24.71 24.38
N ASP A 262 22.33 -24.37 23.13
CA ASP A 262 22.11 -22.98 22.72
C ASP A 262 20.83 -22.39 23.34
N ILE A 263 20.86 -21.09 23.63
CA ILE A 263 19.73 -20.38 24.26
C ILE A 263 18.57 -20.18 23.26
N SER A 264 18.89 -19.93 21.99
CA SER A 264 17.88 -19.81 20.93
C SER A 264 18.45 -20.19 19.57
N GLN A 265 17.56 -20.54 18.63
CA GLN A 265 17.94 -20.83 17.25
C GLN A 265 16.79 -20.56 16.28
N THR A 266 17.09 -19.95 15.14
CA THR A 266 16.16 -19.82 14.02
C THR A 266 16.53 -20.80 12.91
N LEU A 267 15.56 -21.57 12.42
CA LEU A 267 15.77 -22.52 11.32
C LEU A 267 14.52 -22.67 10.46
N THR A 268 14.68 -23.23 9.27
CA THR A 268 13.53 -23.64 8.44
C THR A 268 13.37 -25.15 8.51
N ALA A 269 12.22 -25.64 8.99
CA ALA A 269 11.92 -27.07 9.06
C ALA A 269 10.45 -27.35 8.79
N ILE A 270 10.12 -28.63 8.55
CA ILE A 270 8.75 -29.09 8.47
C ILE A 270 8.26 -29.29 9.91
N SER A 271 7.13 -28.67 10.27
CA SER A 271 6.54 -28.87 11.58
C SER A 271 6.08 -30.32 11.71
N PRO A 272 6.53 -31.06 12.73
CA PRO A 272 6.08 -32.43 12.97
C PRO A 272 4.64 -32.49 13.53
N ILE A 273 4.04 -31.35 13.85
CA ILE A 273 2.69 -31.23 14.39
C ILE A 273 1.64 -31.12 13.27
N ASP A 274 1.90 -30.32 12.25
CA ASP A 274 0.94 -30.04 11.16
C ASP A 274 1.47 -30.35 9.74
N GLY A 275 2.75 -30.69 9.59
CA GLY A 275 3.36 -31.02 8.29
C GLY A 275 3.68 -29.80 7.40
N HIS A 276 3.45 -28.57 7.85
CA HIS A 276 3.77 -27.37 7.08
C HIS A 276 5.25 -27.01 7.18
N LYS A 277 5.83 -26.53 6.08
CA LYS A 277 7.21 -26.00 6.07
C LYS A 277 7.20 -24.59 6.68
N ARG A 278 7.86 -24.44 7.81
CA ARG A 278 7.84 -23.22 8.62
C ARG A 278 9.24 -22.66 8.83
N LEU A 279 9.32 -21.34 8.89
CA LEU A 279 10.45 -20.66 9.54
C LEU A 279 10.15 -20.68 11.04
N LEU A 280 10.99 -21.37 11.81
CA LEU A 280 10.84 -21.63 13.24
C LEU A 280 11.91 -20.89 14.02
N HIS A 281 11.53 -20.28 15.13
CA HIS A 281 12.43 -19.79 16.15
C HIS A 281 12.15 -20.53 17.46
N MET A 282 13.19 -21.14 18.01
CA MET A 282 13.16 -21.91 19.24
C MET A 282 13.95 -21.16 20.30
N GLN A 283 13.40 -21.04 21.51
CA GLN A 283 14.02 -20.29 22.59
C GLN A 283 13.81 -21.01 23.92
N ARG A 284 14.92 -21.33 24.58
CA ARG A 284 14.94 -21.94 25.91
C ARG A 284 14.57 -20.89 26.96
N ILE A 285 13.75 -21.27 27.92
CA ILE A 285 13.44 -20.43 29.06
C ILE A 285 14.43 -20.78 30.18
N SER A 286 15.31 -19.86 30.55
CA SER A 286 16.26 -20.07 31.64
C SER A 286 15.53 -20.46 32.93
N ASP A 287 16.12 -21.38 33.69
CA ASP A 287 15.67 -21.88 35.00
C ASP A 287 14.40 -22.76 35.01
N TYR A 288 13.70 -22.92 33.87
CA TYR A 288 12.52 -23.76 33.75
C TYR A 288 12.67 -24.83 32.65
N PRO A 289 12.10 -26.04 32.80
CA PRO A 289 12.23 -27.14 31.84
C PRO A 289 11.27 -27.00 30.64
N VAL A 290 11.11 -25.77 30.14
CA VAL A 290 10.19 -25.41 29.06
C VAL A 290 10.90 -24.54 28.04
N PHE A 291 10.57 -24.71 26.77
CA PHE A 291 11.01 -23.83 25.70
C PHE A 291 9.85 -23.44 24.79
N VAL A 292 10.01 -22.27 24.16
CA VAL A 292 9.04 -21.70 23.23
C VAL A 292 9.46 -22.03 21.80
N VAL A 293 8.49 -22.39 20.97
CA VAL A 293 8.66 -22.53 19.53
C VAL A 293 7.64 -21.63 18.84
N VAL A 294 8.13 -20.59 18.16
CA VAL A 294 7.31 -19.73 17.29
C VAL A 294 7.60 -20.06 15.84
N GLY A 295 6.58 -20.19 15.02
CA GLY A 295 6.72 -20.60 13.64
C GLY A 295 5.78 -19.87 12.69
N VAL A 296 6.25 -19.49 11.51
CA VAL A 296 5.42 -18.96 10.42
C VAL A 296 5.48 -19.88 9.20
N ASP A 297 4.33 -20.16 8.59
CA ASP A 297 4.26 -20.95 7.34
C ASP A 297 4.96 -20.20 6.20
N LEU A 298 5.93 -20.87 5.57
CA LEU A 298 6.71 -20.28 4.50
C LEU A 298 5.86 -19.99 3.25
N ARG A 299 4.76 -20.74 3.02
CA ARG A 299 3.85 -20.49 1.90
C ARG A 299 3.04 -19.22 2.09
N THR A 300 2.51 -18.99 3.29
CA THR A 300 1.77 -17.76 3.59
C THR A 300 2.72 -16.56 3.60
N LEU A 301 3.91 -16.72 4.19
CA LEU A 301 4.95 -15.68 4.18
C LEU A 301 5.35 -15.27 2.75
N MET A 302 5.50 -16.24 1.84
CA MET A 302 5.93 -15.96 0.46
C MET A 302 4.78 -15.64 -0.50
N ALA A 303 3.51 -15.65 -0.06
CA ALA A 303 2.36 -15.42 -0.94
C ALA A 303 2.42 -14.05 -1.63
N GLY A 304 2.73 -13.00 -0.88
CA GLY A 304 2.90 -11.64 -1.43
C GLY A 304 4.08 -11.56 -2.40
N TRP A 305 5.18 -12.26 -2.12
CA TRP A 305 6.33 -12.34 -3.02
C TRP A 305 5.98 -13.05 -4.34
N TYR A 306 5.24 -14.16 -4.29
CA TYR A 306 4.78 -14.86 -5.51
C TYR A 306 3.82 -14.02 -6.35
N GLN A 307 2.92 -13.27 -5.74
CA GLN A 307 2.03 -12.34 -6.46
C GLN A 307 2.83 -11.25 -7.18
N ARG A 308 3.82 -10.65 -6.51
CA ARG A 308 4.71 -9.64 -7.13
C ARG A 308 5.58 -10.24 -8.22
N LEU A 309 6.11 -11.45 -8.04
CA LEU A 309 6.82 -12.19 -9.08
C LEU A 309 5.95 -12.37 -10.32
N LEU A 310 4.68 -12.74 -10.15
CA LEU A 310 3.73 -12.93 -11.25
C LEU A 310 3.46 -11.60 -11.97
N VAL A 311 3.16 -10.53 -11.23
CA VAL A 311 2.92 -9.19 -11.80
C VAL A 311 4.15 -8.68 -12.58
N LEU A 312 5.34 -8.74 -11.98
CA LEU A 312 6.58 -8.30 -12.64
C LEU A 312 6.90 -9.17 -13.86
N SER A 313 6.60 -10.47 -13.82
CA SER A 313 6.75 -11.36 -14.98
C SER A 313 5.81 -10.99 -16.11
N LEU A 314 4.53 -10.66 -15.82
CA LEU A 314 3.57 -10.19 -16.83
C LEU A 314 4.01 -8.87 -17.46
N VAL A 315 4.47 -7.92 -16.66
CA VAL A 315 5.01 -6.63 -17.13
C VAL A 315 6.23 -6.86 -18.03
N ALA A 316 7.16 -7.72 -17.62
CA ALA A 316 8.34 -8.07 -18.41
C ALA A 316 7.96 -8.70 -19.76
N ILE A 317 6.99 -9.63 -19.78
CA ILE A 317 6.49 -10.25 -21.02
C ILE A 317 5.87 -9.18 -21.94
N LEU A 318 5.03 -8.30 -21.40
CA LEU A 318 4.39 -7.23 -22.16
C LEU A 318 5.41 -6.26 -22.77
N MET A 319 6.39 -5.81 -21.98
CA MET A 319 7.47 -4.94 -22.46
C MET A 319 8.32 -5.61 -23.54
N THR A 320 8.59 -6.92 -23.40
CA THR A 320 9.31 -7.71 -24.42
C THR A 320 8.52 -7.79 -25.72
N LEU A 321 7.20 -8.04 -25.65
CA LEU A 321 6.34 -8.12 -26.83
C LEU A 321 6.24 -6.77 -27.55
N LEU A 322 6.05 -5.68 -26.80
CA LEU A 322 5.99 -4.31 -27.34
C LEU A 322 7.32 -3.91 -27.98
N GLY A 323 8.45 -4.19 -27.32
CA GLY A 323 9.77 -3.90 -27.86
C GLY A 323 10.08 -4.70 -29.13
N ALA A 324 9.75 -6.00 -29.14
CA ALA A 324 9.89 -6.85 -30.34
C ALA A 324 9.02 -6.35 -31.51
N TRP A 325 7.79 -5.94 -31.22
CA TRP A 325 6.89 -5.34 -32.21
C TRP A 325 7.45 -4.04 -32.79
N GLY A 326 7.95 -3.14 -31.93
CA GLY A 326 8.57 -1.88 -32.34
C GLY A 326 9.81 -2.09 -33.22
N VAL A 327 10.70 -3.01 -32.85
CA VAL A 327 11.88 -3.35 -33.67
C VAL A 327 11.45 -3.92 -35.03
N ARG A 328 10.46 -4.82 -35.06
CA ARG A 328 9.94 -5.38 -36.32
C ARG A 328 9.36 -4.30 -37.23
N HIS A 329 8.56 -3.39 -36.68
CA HIS A 329 7.97 -2.28 -37.44
C HIS A 329 9.05 -1.36 -38.04
N TYR A 330 10.07 -1.00 -37.25
CA TYR A 330 11.17 -0.17 -37.70
C TYR A 330 11.99 -0.83 -38.82
N LEU A 331 12.30 -2.13 -38.70
CA LEU A 331 13.02 -2.88 -39.73
C LEU A 331 12.23 -3.00 -41.04
N ASN A 332 10.91 -3.13 -40.97
CA ASN A 332 10.06 -3.16 -42.17
C ASN A 332 10.10 -1.80 -42.90
N ARG A 333 10.02 -0.69 -42.17
CA ARG A 333 10.09 0.66 -42.76
C ARG A 333 11.42 0.92 -43.48
N LEU A 334 12.53 0.50 -42.88
CA LEU A 334 13.87 0.57 -43.48
C LEU A 334 13.98 -0.21 -44.79
N THR A 335 13.32 -1.36 -44.89
CA THR A 335 13.37 -2.22 -46.09
C THR A 335 12.64 -1.56 -47.27
N LEU A 336 11.46 -0.96 -47.02
CA LEU A 336 10.68 -0.28 -48.06
C LEU A 336 11.41 0.94 -48.64
N ALA A 337 12.05 1.75 -47.79
CA ALA A 337 12.73 2.97 -48.22
C ALA A 337 13.87 2.68 -49.23
N TYR A 338 14.56 1.55 -49.09
CA TYR A 338 15.65 1.16 -49.99
C TYR A 338 15.14 0.77 -51.39
N GLN A 339 14.00 0.08 -51.48
CA GLN A 339 13.46 -0.45 -52.75
C GLN A 339 12.98 0.64 -53.71
N LEU A 340 12.54 1.78 -53.18
CA LEU A 340 12.08 2.93 -53.98
C LEU A 340 13.22 3.64 -54.72
N HIS A 341 14.42 3.67 -54.15
CA HIS A 341 15.53 4.48 -54.66
C HIS A 341 16.19 3.88 -55.92
N GLU A 342 16.19 2.55 -56.09
CA GLU A 342 16.76 1.92 -57.30
C GLU A 342 15.92 2.15 -58.55
N ARG A 343 14.57 2.15 -58.42
CA ARG A 343 13.66 2.18 -59.58
C ARG A 343 13.64 3.50 -60.37
N ILE A 344 14.19 4.57 -59.81
CA ILE A 344 14.12 5.91 -60.42
C ILE A 344 15.26 6.13 -61.43
N LYS A 345 16.42 5.50 -61.26
CA LYS A 345 17.61 5.75 -62.10
C LYS A 345 17.57 5.13 -63.51
N GLU A 346 16.78 4.08 -63.72
CA GLU A 346 16.79 3.34 -65.00
C GLU A 346 15.91 3.96 -66.10
N ARG A 347 15.00 4.89 -65.76
CA ARG A 347 14.01 5.42 -66.72
C ARG A 347 14.47 6.60 -67.58
N GLU A 348 15.58 7.27 -67.25
CA GLU A 348 15.94 8.53 -67.91
C GLU A 348 16.81 8.39 -69.18
N LEU A 349 17.55 7.29 -69.36
CA LEU A 349 18.53 7.17 -70.45
C LEU A 349 17.92 6.74 -71.81
N ALA A 350 16.71 6.17 -71.82
CA ALA A 350 16.13 5.53 -73.01
C ALA A 350 15.38 6.48 -73.98
N ARG A 351 15.19 7.75 -73.62
CA ARG A 351 14.27 8.67 -74.33
C ARG A 351 14.90 9.53 -75.45
N ALA A 352 16.22 9.58 -75.60
CA ALA A 352 16.88 10.62 -76.41
C ALA A 352 17.20 10.25 -77.89
N GLU A 353 17.30 8.97 -78.29
CA GLU A 353 17.82 8.61 -79.63
C GLU A 353 16.75 8.37 -80.73
N ALA A 354 15.45 8.34 -80.40
CA ALA A 354 14.40 7.83 -81.29
C ALA A 354 13.74 8.85 -82.26
N GLN A 355 14.07 10.14 -82.20
CA GLN A 355 13.18 11.21 -82.71
C GLN A 355 13.39 11.74 -84.16
N ALA A 356 14.36 11.27 -84.98
CA ALA A 356 14.80 12.04 -86.17
C ALA A 356 14.60 11.46 -87.60
N ARG A 357 13.98 10.29 -87.87
CA ARG A 357 13.94 9.71 -89.26
C ARG A 357 12.55 9.30 -89.83
N GLY A 358 11.44 9.40 -89.10
CA GLY A 358 10.11 8.91 -89.53
C GLY A 358 9.22 9.88 -90.33
N ALA A 359 9.46 11.19 -90.23
CA ALA A 359 8.45 12.26 -90.38
C ALA A 359 7.73 12.46 -91.74
N ARG A 360 7.80 11.56 -92.73
CA ARG A 360 7.07 11.75 -94.01
C ARG A 360 6.38 10.51 -94.62
N MET A 361 6.73 9.29 -94.22
CA MET A 361 5.86 8.11 -94.46
C MET A 361 4.79 8.00 -93.35
N ASP A 362 5.08 8.62 -92.19
CA ASP A 362 4.28 8.89 -90.99
C ASP A 362 3.02 9.76 -91.21
N ALA A 363 2.45 9.88 -92.42
CA ALA A 363 1.25 10.71 -92.65
C ALA A 363 -0.02 9.95 -93.10
N LEU A 364 0.10 8.79 -93.76
CA LEU A 364 -1.08 8.02 -94.23
C LEU A 364 -1.35 6.79 -93.37
N VAL A 365 -0.28 6.10 -93.00
CA VAL A 365 -0.24 4.96 -92.11
C VAL A 365 -0.60 5.40 -90.67
N SER A 366 -0.16 6.59 -90.25
CA SER A 366 -0.42 7.22 -88.94
C SER A 366 -1.88 7.58 -88.59
N SER A 367 -2.86 7.27 -89.45
CA SER A 367 -4.28 7.49 -89.16
C SER A 367 -5.01 6.26 -88.58
N ILE A 368 -4.43 5.05 -88.66
CA ILE A 368 -5.05 3.80 -88.19
C ILE A 368 -4.56 3.48 -86.77
N GLN A 369 -5.39 3.64 -85.74
CA GLN A 369 -4.98 3.58 -84.32
C GLN A 369 -4.56 2.19 -83.78
N ASP A 370 -4.86 1.10 -84.47
CA ASP A 370 -4.49 -0.26 -84.05
C ASP A 370 -3.07 -0.63 -84.55
N LEU A 371 -2.34 -1.46 -83.80
CA LEU A 371 -1.03 -1.97 -84.22
C LEU A 371 -1.19 -3.01 -85.32
N ILE A 372 -0.49 -2.85 -86.44
CA ILE A 372 -0.55 -3.78 -87.56
C ILE A 372 0.82 -4.41 -87.79
N PHE A 373 0.88 -5.73 -87.79
CA PHE A 373 2.07 -6.51 -88.16
C PHE A 373 1.75 -7.36 -89.37
N VAL A 374 2.63 -7.37 -90.35
CA VAL A 374 2.60 -8.26 -91.51
C VAL A 374 3.80 -9.16 -91.38
N PHE A 375 3.57 -10.46 -91.49
CA PHE A 375 4.59 -11.49 -91.52
C PHE A 375 4.57 -12.17 -92.88
N ASP A 376 5.72 -12.64 -93.37
CA ASP A 376 5.84 -13.48 -94.56
C ASP A 376 5.50 -14.96 -94.29
N GLY A 377 5.54 -15.78 -95.33
CA GLY A 377 5.20 -17.21 -95.30
C GLY A 377 6.04 -18.06 -94.35
N ASP A 378 7.20 -17.54 -93.94
CA ASP A 378 8.14 -18.15 -92.99
C ASP A 378 8.07 -17.47 -91.61
N GLY A 379 7.01 -16.70 -91.33
CA GLY A 379 6.75 -16.11 -90.01
C GLY A 379 7.62 -14.91 -89.66
N ARG A 380 8.24 -14.27 -90.66
CA ARG A 380 9.16 -13.15 -90.47
C ARG A 380 8.46 -11.83 -90.72
N PHE A 381 8.68 -10.81 -89.89
CA PHE A 381 7.97 -9.54 -90.11
C PHE A 381 8.34 -8.92 -91.47
N SER A 382 7.37 -8.62 -92.31
CA SER A 382 7.58 -7.95 -93.60
C SER A 382 7.10 -6.49 -93.60
N TYR A 383 6.17 -6.14 -92.70
CA TYR A 383 5.73 -4.76 -92.49
C TYR A 383 5.18 -4.55 -91.06
N ILE A 384 5.37 -3.37 -90.47
CA ILE A 384 4.88 -3.03 -89.14
C ILE A 384 4.38 -1.59 -89.13
N HIS A 385 3.19 -1.39 -88.58
CA HIS A 385 2.59 -0.08 -88.33
C HIS A 385 2.13 0.04 -86.87
N ALA A 386 2.42 1.20 -86.26
CA ALA A 386 1.96 1.60 -84.94
C ALA A 386 1.80 3.13 -84.90
N VAL A 387 0.63 3.63 -84.52
CA VAL A 387 0.39 5.09 -84.40
C VAL A 387 1.15 5.70 -83.22
N ALA A 388 1.34 4.93 -82.15
CA ALA A 388 2.16 5.28 -81.00
C ALA A 388 3.30 4.24 -80.87
N PRO A 389 4.54 4.55 -81.28
CA PRO A 389 5.66 3.60 -81.31
C PRO A 389 6.01 2.99 -79.93
N GLU A 390 5.63 3.70 -78.87
CA GLU A 390 5.70 3.27 -77.47
C GLU A 390 4.75 2.12 -77.09
N GLN A 391 3.94 1.64 -78.04
CA GLN A 391 3.12 0.45 -77.94
C GLN A 391 3.76 -0.79 -78.61
N LEU A 392 5.04 -0.73 -79.05
CA LEU A 392 5.79 -1.88 -79.59
C LEU A 392 6.87 -2.40 -78.63
N LEU A 393 7.04 -3.72 -78.51
CA LEU A 393 7.98 -4.34 -77.57
C LEU A 393 9.45 -4.21 -77.98
N ILE A 394 9.69 -4.39 -79.27
CA ILE A 394 10.93 -4.00 -79.92
C ILE A 394 10.57 -3.07 -81.06
N ASN A 395 11.53 -2.26 -81.49
CA ASN A 395 11.31 -1.33 -82.58
C ASN A 395 10.93 -2.09 -83.88
N SER A 396 9.98 -1.53 -84.61
CA SER A 396 9.49 -2.02 -85.92
C SER A 396 10.60 -2.47 -86.89
N GLN A 397 11.75 -1.79 -86.95
CA GLN A 397 12.83 -2.15 -87.88
C GLN A 397 13.64 -3.39 -87.48
N ASP A 398 13.73 -3.72 -86.18
CA ASP A 398 14.46 -4.90 -85.70
C ASP A 398 13.66 -6.19 -85.81
N ALA A 399 12.35 -6.00 -85.83
CA ALA A 399 11.41 -7.06 -86.05
C ALA A 399 11.39 -7.49 -87.52
N LEU A 400 11.49 -6.54 -88.49
CA LEU A 400 11.49 -6.81 -89.94
C LEU A 400 12.55 -7.86 -90.36
N GLY A 401 12.15 -8.87 -91.15
CA GLY A 401 12.96 -9.98 -91.65
C GLY A 401 13.25 -11.12 -90.66
N LYS A 402 12.91 -10.94 -89.37
CA LYS A 402 13.08 -11.98 -88.35
C LYS A 402 11.78 -12.68 -88.04
N HIS A 403 11.89 -13.98 -87.83
CA HIS A 403 10.76 -14.76 -87.36
C HIS A 403 10.30 -14.22 -86.00
N PHE A 404 8.99 -14.01 -85.81
CA PHE A 404 8.46 -13.38 -84.60
C PHE A 404 8.81 -14.13 -83.30
N ALA A 405 9.12 -15.42 -83.39
CA ALA A 405 9.51 -16.26 -82.28
C ALA A 405 10.83 -15.84 -81.63
N HIS A 406 11.68 -15.17 -82.40
CA HIS A 406 12.95 -14.61 -81.93
C HIS A 406 12.84 -13.14 -81.51
N VAL A 407 11.68 -12.52 -81.73
CA VAL A 407 11.43 -11.09 -81.49
C VAL A 407 10.55 -10.90 -80.26
N LEU A 408 9.46 -11.66 -80.19
CA LEU A 408 8.56 -11.64 -79.06
C LEU A 408 9.18 -12.45 -77.90
N PRO A 409 8.91 -12.08 -76.64
CA PRO A 409 9.39 -12.85 -75.49
C PRO A 409 8.95 -14.31 -75.61
N SER A 410 9.79 -15.27 -75.22
CA SER A 410 9.60 -16.71 -75.49
C SER A 410 8.18 -17.24 -75.22
N ALA A 411 7.52 -16.80 -74.15
CA ALA A 411 6.15 -17.16 -73.83
C ALA A 411 5.12 -16.62 -74.83
N LEU A 412 5.27 -15.36 -75.25
CA LEU A 412 4.41 -14.75 -76.26
C LEU A 412 4.76 -15.23 -77.67
N ALA A 413 6.05 -15.44 -77.95
CA ALA A 413 6.55 -16.09 -79.15
C ALA A 413 5.94 -17.48 -79.34
N ALA A 414 5.93 -18.31 -78.30
CA ALA A 414 5.29 -19.63 -78.37
C ALA A 414 3.78 -19.54 -78.65
N ALA A 415 3.09 -18.56 -78.04
CA ALA A 415 1.67 -18.31 -78.32
C ALA A 415 1.45 -17.85 -79.77
N PHE A 416 2.26 -16.92 -80.27
CA PHE A 416 2.23 -16.49 -81.66
C PHE A 416 2.63 -17.61 -82.64
N THR A 417 3.56 -18.50 -82.29
CA THR A 417 3.95 -19.64 -83.15
C THR A 417 2.79 -20.61 -83.32
N ALA A 418 2.15 -20.99 -82.22
CA ALA A 418 0.98 -21.86 -82.27
C ALA A 418 -0.21 -21.23 -83.03
N VAL A 419 -0.38 -19.91 -82.94
CA VAL A 419 -1.40 -19.19 -83.70
C VAL A 419 -1.03 -19.10 -85.18
N PHE A 420 0.22 -18.76 -85.50
CA PHE A 420 0.72 -18.64 -86.87
C PHE A 420 0.64 -19.96 -87.64
N GLU A 421 1.06 -21.07 -87.04
CA GLU A 421 0.97 -22.42 -87.62
C GLU A 421 -0.49 -22.83 -87.90
N ARG A 422 -1.43 -22.52 -86.99
CA ARG A 422 -2.87 -22.77 -87.21
C ARG A 422 -3.43 -21.92 -88.35
N VAL A 423 -3.07 -20.64 -88.42
CA VAL A 423 -3.49 -19.75 -89.52
C VAL A 423 -2.90 -20.25 -90.85
N GLN A 424 -1.66 -20.75 -90.83
CA GLN A 424 -1.01 -21.34 -92.00
C GLN A 424 -1.67 -22.67 -92.42
N GLN A 425 -1.97 -23.58 -91.49
CA GLN A 425 -2.55 -24.88 -91.84
C GLN A 425 -4.02 -24.78 -92.28
N PHE A 426 -4.82 -23.98 -91.58
CA PHE A 426 -6.28 -23.94 -91.77
C PHE A 426 -6.79 -22.75 -92.59
N ARG A 427 -5.92 -21.77 -92.90
CA ARG A 427 -6.25 -20.54 -93.64
C ARG A 427 -7.44 -19.76 -93.07
N ARG A 428 -7.56 -19.73 -91.73
CA ARG A 428 -8.62 -19.03 -90.99
C ARG A 428 -8.04 -18.00 -90.03
N VAL A 429 -8.88 -17.05 -89.62
CA VAL A 429 -8.51 -15.98 -88.69
C VAL A 429 -8.51 -16.51 -87.26
N GLU A 430 -7.49 -16.16 -86.48
CA GLU A 430 -7.34 -16.53 -85.07
C GLU A 430 -7.25 -15.28 -84.19
N ARG A 431 -7.75 -15.37 -82.95
CA ARG A 431 -7.78 -14.24 -81.99
C ARG A 431 -7.31 -14.65 -80.61
N PHE A 432 -6.58 -13.76 -79.93
CA PHE A 432 -6.15 -13.97 -78.55
C PHE A 432 -5.69 -12.68 -77.88
N GLU A 433 -5.68 -12.67 -76.55
CA GLU A 433 -5.23 -11.54 -75.75
C GLU A 433 -3.89 -11.82 -75.07
N TYR A 434 -3.09 -10.78 -74.91
CA TYR A 434 -1.84 -10.89 -74.17
C TYR A 434 -1.48 -9.58 -73.46
N PRO A 435 -0.92 -9.68 -72.25
CA PRO A 435 -0.31 -8.54 -71.61
C PRO A 435 1.08 -8.31 -72.20
N LEU A 436 1.41 -7.05 -72.41
CA LEU A 436 2.71 -6.65 -72.90
C LEU A 436 3.21 -5.47 -72.08
N ILE A 437 4.38 -5.63 -71.48
CA ILE A 437 5.00 -4.52 -70.74
C ILE A 437 5.80 -3.73 -71.76
N ILE A 438 5.35 -2.51 -71.98
CA ILE A 438 5.96 -1.59 -72.93
C ILE A 438 6.25 -0.31 -72.16
N ASN A 439 7.51 0.12 -72.17
CA ASN A 439 7.97 1.32 -71.46
C ASN A 439 7.66 1.34 -69.95
N ALA A 440 7.79 0.17 -69.32
CA ALA A 440 7.50 -0.04 -67.90
C ALA A 440 6.07 0.34 -67.48
N GLN A 441 5.15 0.48 -68.44
CA GLN A 441 3.71 0.41 -68.23
C GLN A 441 3.20 -0.92 -68.77
N ARG A 442 2.22 -1.51 -68.10
CA ARG A 442 1.60 -2.76 -68.54
C ARG A 442 0.43 -2.40 -69.45
N HIS A 443 0.54 -2.82 -70.70
CA HIS A 443 -0.52 -2.71 -71.69
C HIS A 443 -1.18 -4.07 -71.90
N HIS A 444 -2.43 -4.06 -72.33
CA HIS A 444 -3.19 -5.25 -72.66
C HIS A 444 -3.62 -5.18 -74.12
N PHE A 445 -3.23 -6.17 -74.91
CA PHE A 445 -3.54 -6.22 -76.33
C PHE A 445 -4.47 -7.37 -76.66
N HIS A 446 -5.41 -7.12 -77.57
CA HIS A 446 -6.23 -8.12 -78.22
C HIS A 446 -5.82 -8.22 -79.70
N ALA A 447 -5.29 -9.37 -80.10
CA ALA A 447 -4.76 -9.63 -81.43
C ALA A 447 -5.74 -10.42 -82.30
N THR A 448 -5.82 -10.06 -83.58
CA THR A 448 -6.54 -10.76 -84.64
C THR A 448 -5.58 -11.03 -85.79
N VAL A 449 -5.29 -12.31 -86.06
CA VAL A 449 -4.29 -12.74 -87.06
C VAL A 449 -5.00 -13.38 -88.25
N SER A 450 -4.80 -12.84 -89.46
CA SER A 450 -5.48 -13.21 -90.70
C SER A 450 -4.46 -13.64 -91.79
N PRO A 451 -4.76 -14.63 -92.64
CA PRO A 451 -3.84 -15.04 -93.70
C PRO A 451 -3.75 -13.99 -94.83
N LEU A 452 -2.56 -13.83 -95.39
CA LEU A 452 -2.28 -13.07 -96.61
C LEU A 452 -2.01 -14.04 -97.76
N MET A 453 -2.72 -13.85 -98.86
CA MET A 453 -2.68 -14.72 -100.03
C MET A 453 -2.26 -13.91 -101.25
N SER A 454 -1.44 -14.51 -102.11
CA SER A 454 -1.10 -14.01 -103.43
C SER A 454 -2.31 -13.95 -104.34
N SER A 455 -2.24 -13.20 -105.45
CA SER A 455 -3.28 -13.15 -106.49
C SER A 455 -3.63 -14.52 -107.07
N ASP A 456 -2.69 -15.47 -106.98
CA ASP A 456 -2.79 -16.80 -107.56
C ASP A 456 -3.19 -17.87 -106.50
N GLY A 457 -3.63 -17.45 -105.30
CA GLY A 457 -4.20 -18.32 -104.26
C GLY A 457 -3.17 -19.04 -103.37
N GLN A 458 -1.89 -18.69 -103.47
CA GLN A 458 -0.84 -19.20 -102.57
C GLN A 458 -0.68 -18.33 -101.32
N PHE A 459 -0.26 -18.92 -100.21
CA PHE A 459 -0.07 -18.20 -98.95
C PHE A 459 1.26 -17.45 -98.94
N GLU A 460 1.18 -16.14 -98.76
CA GLU A 460 2.35 -15.26 -98.73
C GLU A 460 2.73 -14.83 -97.32
N GLY A 461 1.85 -15.01 -96.33
CA GLY A 461 2.12 -14.63 -94.95
C GLY A 461 0.87 -14.39 -94.10
N VAL A 462 0.98 -13.62 -93.01
CA VAL A 462 -0.18 -13.24 -92.19
C VAL A 462 -0.17 -11.77 -91.80
N LEU A 463 -1.34 -11.16 -91.72
CA LEU A 463 -1.60 -9.83 -91.18
C LEU A 463 -2.17 -9.98 -89.77
N SER A 464 -1.50 -9.42 -88.76
CA SER A 464 -1.95 -9.34 -87.38
C SER A 464 -2.31 -7.90 -87.02
N VAL A 465 -3.55 -7.69 -86.59
CA VAL A 465 -4.02 -6.41 -86.04
C VAL A 465 -4.18 -6.55 -84.53
N ASN A 466 -3.55 -5.67 -83.75
CA ASN A 466 -3.48 -5.75 -82.29
C ASN A 466 -4.02 -4.44 -81.71
N ARG A 467 -5.13 -4.52 -80.98
CA ARG A 467 -5.80 -3.38 -80.35
C ARG A 467 -5.44 -3.29 -78.87
N ASP A 468 -5.08 -2.10 -78.39
CA ASP A 468 -4.86 -1.84 -76.97
C ASP A 468 -6.23 -1.72 -76.23
N ILE A 469 -6.45 -2.55 -75.22
CA ILE A 469 -7.66 -2.57 -74.38
C ILE A 469 -7.39 -2.06 -72.94
N THR A 470 -6.28 -1.35 -72.73
CA THR A 470 -5.81 -0.90 -71.40
C THR A 470 -6.79 0.05 -70.71
N GLU A 471 -7.40 1.01 -71.42
CA GLU A 471 -8.40 1.92 -70.82
C GLU A 471 -9.68 1.19 -70.41
N ALA A 472 -10.17 0.25 -71.23
CA ALA A 472 -11.32 -0.59 -70.87
C ALA A 472 -11.06 -1.41 -69.60
N LYS A 473 -9.82 -1.92 -69.42
CA LYS A 473 -9.39 -2.59 -68.19
C LYS A 473 -9.25 -1.65 -67.00
N ARG A 474 -8.85 -0.39 -67.19
CA ARG A 474 -8.80 0.63 -66.12
C ARG A 474 -10.20 1.05 -65.66
N ALA A 475 -11.14 1.25 -66.59
CA ALA A 475 -12.54 1.54 -66.29
C ALA A 475 -13.20 0.40 -65.48
N GLU A 476 -12.87 -0.86 -65.78
CA GLU A 476 -13.32 -2.02 -64.99
C GLU A 476 -12.79 -1.96 -63.54
N VAL A 477 -11.55 -1.49 -63.34
CA VAL A 477 -10.94 -1.31 -62.01
C VAL A 477 -11.53 -0.12 -61.27
N GLU A 478 -11.79 1.00 -61.94
CA GLU A 478 -12.49 2.15 -61.34
C GLU A 478 -13.91 1.79 -60.89
N LEU A 479 -14.64 1.01 -61.69
CA LEU A 479 -15.96 0.50 -61.31
C LEU A 479 -15.87 -0.38 -60.04
N LYS A 480 -14.82 -1.19 -59.92
CA LYS A 480 -14.54 -2.01 -58.72
C LYS A 480 -14.18 -1.14 -57.51
N ILE A 481 -13.43 -0.05 -57.70
CA ILE A 481 -13.09 0.92 -56.63
C ILE A 481 -14.35 1.66 -56.16
N ALA A 482 -15.20 2.12 -57.08
CA ALA A 482 -16.48 2.76 -56.74
C ALA A 482 -17.43 1.79 -56.00
N ALA A 483 -17.48 0.52 -56.42
CA ALA A 483 -18.23 -0.52 -55.72
C ALA A 483 -17.67 -0.80 -54.31
N ALA A 484 -16.35 -0.81 -54.13
CA ALA A 484 -15.70 -0.98 -52.83
C ALA A 484 -15.90 0.24 -51.91
N ALA A 485 -15.88 1.46 -52.46
CA ALA A 485 -16.16 2.69 -51.71
C ALA A 485 -17.62 2.73 -51.21
N PHE A 486 -18.56 2.14 -51.95
CA PHE A 486 -19.94 1.95 -51.49
C PHE A 486 -20.04 0.96 -50.31
N GLN A 487 -19.07 0.05 -50.15
CA GLN A 487 -18.95 -0.87 -49.00
C GLN A 487 -18.16 -0.29 -47.81
N ALA A 488 -18.16 1.04 -47.64
CA ALA A 488 -17.50 1.74 -46.54
C ALA A 488 -18.04 1.38 -45.13
N HIS A 489 -17.28 1.78 -44.10
CA HIS A 489 -17.65 1.64 -42.68
C HIS A 489 -18.83 2.50 -42.22
N LEU A 490 -19.37 3.35 -43.10
CA LEU A 490 -20.57 4.15 -42.86
C LEU A 490 -21.79 3.47 -43.51
N GLY A 491 -22.97 3.61 -42.90
CA GLY A 491 -24.21 3.22 -43.55
C GLY A 491 -24.47 4.18 -44.71
N ILE A 492 -24.69 3.66 -45.91
CA ILE A 492 -24.97 4.46 -47.11
C ILE A 492 -26.37 4.11 -47.60
N MET A 493 -27.15 5.14 -47.90
CA MET A 493 -28.49 5.04 -48.45
C MET A 493 -28.62 6.02 -49.62
N VAL A 494 -29.08 5.55 -50.77
CA VAL A 494 -29.33 6.35 -51.97
C VAL A 494 -30.84 6.35 -52.24
N THR A 495 -31.40 7.52 -52.52
CA THR A 495 -32.82 7.71 -52.79
C THR A 495 -33.06 8.39 -54.15
N ASP A 496 -34.26 8.27 -54.69
CA ASP A 496 -34.72 9.09 -55.82
C ASP A 496 -34.97 10.55 -55.41
N ALA A 497 -35.32 11.41 -56.37
CA ALA A 497 -35.65 12.81 -56.13
C ALA A 497 -36.90 13.01 -55.23
N GLN A 498 -37.74 11.98 -55.05
CA GLN A 498 -38.91 11.98 -54.16
C GLN A 498 -38.59 11.43 -52.75
N GLY A 499 -37.34 11.00 -52.52
CA GLY A 499 -36.86 10.46 -51.25
C GLY A 499 -37.27 9.01 -51.00
N ASN A 500 -37.58 8.22 -52.04
CA ASN A 500 -37.74 6.77 -51.90
C ASN A 500 -36.39 6.07 -52.05
N ILE A 501 -36.11 5.10 -51.18
CA ILE A 501 -34.83 4.41 -51.12
C ILE A 501 -34.66 3.52 -52.36
N LEU A 502 -33.58 3.74 -53.10
CA LEU A 502 -33.19 2.96 -54.28
C LEU A 502 -32.13 1.92 -53.94
N LYS A 503 -31.21 2.24 -53.03
CA LYS A 503 -30.09 1.36 -52.69
C LYS A 503 -29.54 1.63 -51.31
N THR A 504 -29.11 0.58 -50.63
CA THR A 504 -28.44 0.61 -49.32
C THR A 504 -27.18 -0.25 -49.36
N ASN A 505 -26.23 0.00 -48.47
CA ASN A 505 -25.05 -0.84 -48.30
C ASN A 505 -25.18 -1.78 -47.08
N ASP A 506 -24.24 -2.72 -46.92
CA ASP A 506 -24.30 -3.70 -45.83
C ASP A 506 -24.17 -3.07 -44.44
N THR A 507 -23.41 -1.98 -44.31
CA THR A 507 -23.28 -1.25 -43.04
C THR A 507 -24.61 -0.62 -42.61
N PHE A 508 -25.39 -0.06 -43.54
CA PHE A 508 -26.73 0.46 -43.25
C PHE A 508 -27.64 -0.62 -42.65
N LYS A 509 -27.64 -1.82 -43.23
CA LYS A 509 -28.44 -2.95 -42.74
C LYS A 509 -28.02 -3.37 -41.34
N ARG A 510 -26.71 -3.38 -41.06
CA ARG A 510 -26.17 -3.69 -39.74
C ARG A 510 -26.53 -2.65 -38.68
N ILE A 511 -26.49 -1.35 -39.01
CA ILE A 511 -26.86 -0.27 -38.09
C ILE A 511 -28.38 -0.27 -37.84
N THR A 512 -29.19 -0.32 -38.89
CA THR A 512 -30.65 -0.13 -38.75
C THR A 512 -31.41 -1.42 -38.41
N GLY A 513 -30.83 -2.58 -38.73
CA GLY A 513 -31.44 -3.91 -38.57
C GLY A 513 -32.43 -4.30 -39.66
N TYR A 514 -32.62 -3.47 -40.69
CA TYR A 514 -33.54 -3.75 -41.81
C TYR A 514 -32.81 -4.38 -43.00
N SER A 515 -33.50 -5.26 -43.74
CA SER A 515 -32.96 -5.83 -44.99
C SER A 515 -33.30 -4.96 -46.21
N ASP A 516 -32.63 -5.22 -47.34
CA ASP A 516 -32.87 -4.46 -48.58
C ASP A 516 -34.34 -4.61 -49.04
N GLU A 517 -34.92 -5.81 -48.95
CA GLU A 517 -36.32 -6.07 -49.35
C GLU A 517 -37.35 -5.26 -48.52
N GLU A 518 -36.98 -4.87 -47.31
CA GLU A 518 -37.85 -4.13 -46.39
C GLU A 518 -37.78 -2.62 -46.61
N VAL A 519 -36.66 -2.10 -47.11
CA VAL A 519 -36.38 -0.66 -47.20
C VAL A 519 -36.42 -0.12 -48.63
N ILE A 520 -36.10 -0.92 -49.65
CA ILE A 520 -36.15 -0.46 -51.05
C ILE A 520 -37.59 -0.05 -51.41
N GLY A 521 -37.73 1.14 -52.00
CA GLY A 521 -39.01 1.77 -52.36
C GLY A 521 -39.74 2.44 -51.19
N LYS A 522 -39.23 2.37 -49.95
CA LYS A 522 -39.79 3.07 -48.79
C LYS A 522 -39.16 4.45 -48.60
N ASN A 523 -39.79 5.28 -47.78
CA ASN A 523 -39.28 6.60 -47.44
C ASN A 523 -38.57 6.55 -46.06
N PRO A 524 -37.37 7.17 -45.89
CA PRO A 524 -36.58 7.13 -44.66
C PRO A 524 -37.28 7.64 -43.40
N ARG A 525 -38.43 8.32 -43.52
CA ARG A 525 -39.30 8.69 -42.38
C ARG A 525 -39.69 7.50 -41.49
N MET A 526 -39.64 6.27 -42.01
CA MET A 526 -39.89 5.05 -41.24
C MET A 526 -38.92 4.83 -40.08
N PHE A 527 -37.74 5.46 -40.09
CA PHE A 527 -36.73 5.36 -39.02
C PHE A 527 -36.94 6.40 -37.90
N SER A 528 -37.94 7.28 -38.01
CA SER A 528 -38.14 8.36 -37.05
C SER A 528 -38.49 7.84 -35.65
N SER A 529 -37.72 8.28 -34.66
CA SER A 529 -37.90 7.92 -33.24
C SER A 529 -39.01 8.68 -32.51
N GLY A 530 -39.54 9.75 -33.11
CA GLY A 530 -40.39 10.73 -32.41
C GLY A 530 -39.64 11.69 -31.46
N HIS A 531 -38.32 11.54 -31.28
CA HIS A 531 -37.52 12.42 -30.41
C HIS A 531 -37.41 13.86 -30.96
N HIS A 532 -37.45 14.02 -32.28
CA HIS A 532 -37.36 15.32 -32.95
C HIS A 532 -38.72 15.82 -33.42
N SER A 533 -39.00 17.10 -33.19
CA SER A 533 -40.25 17.73 -33.63
C SER A 533 -40.37 17.81 -35.16
N SER A 534 -41.60 17.92 -35.68
CA SER A 534 -41.83 18.14 -37.13
C SER A 534 -41.16 19.41 -37.68
N LEU A 535 -40.96 20.43 -36.84
CA LEU A 535 -40.24 21.66 -37.19
C LEU A 535 -38.75 21.40 -37.48
N PHE A 536 -38.11 20.46 -36.78
CA PHE A 536 -36.72 20.08 -37.00
C PHE A 536 -36.52 19.50 -38.41
N TYR A 537 -37.32 18.49 -38.77
CA TYR A 537 -37.24 17.86 -40.09
C TYR A 537 -37.55 18.84 -41.23
N ARG A 538 -38.48 19.77 -41.04
CA ARG A 538 -38.77 20.81 -42.05
C ARG A 538 -37.57 21.74 -42.26
N ARG A 539 -36.83 22.10 -41.20
CA ARG A 539 -35.62 22.92 -41.31
C ARG A 539 -34.48 22.16 -41.99
N LEU A 540 -34.30 20.89 -41.65
CA LEU A 540 -33.34 19.99 -42.29
C LEU A 540 -33.56 19.95 -43.80
N TRP A 541 -34.78 19.60 -44.25
CA TRP A 541 -35.07 19.50 -45.69
C TRP A 541 -34.98 20.83 -46.40
N LYS A 542 -35.44 21.93 -45.78
CA LYS A 542 -35.25 23.28 -46.34
C LYS A 542 -33.78 23.60 -46.59
N ARG A 543 -32.88 23.14 -45.71
CA ARG A 543 -31.43 23.34 -45.87
C ARG A 543 -30.86 22.48 -46.99
N VAL A 544 -31.21 21.18 -47.05
CA VAL A 544 -30.82 20.29 -48.15
C VAL A 544 -31.23 20.88 -49.51
N THR A 545 -32.46 21.37 -49.65
CA THR A 545 -32.94 21.97 -50.89
C THR A 545 -32.23 23.29 -51.23
N ALA A 546 -31.87 24.10 -50.22
CA ALA A 546 -31.26 25.41 -50.44
C ALA A 546 -29.75 25.33 -50.71
N THR A 547 -29.03 24.42 -50.05
CA THR A 547 -27.55 24.36 -50.07
C THR A 547 -27.00 23.10 -50.72
N GLY A 548 -27.86 22.16 -51.11
CA GLY A 548 -27.45 20.88 -51.71
C GLY A 548 -26.96 19.84 -50.70
N SER A 549 -26.84 20.16 -49.41
CA SER A 549 -26.47 19.21 -48.37
C SER A 549 -26.92 19.62 -46.96
N TRP A 550 -26.95 18.64 -46.06
CA TRP A 550 -27.15 18.81 -44.63
C TRP A 550 -26.30 17.80 -43.86
N GLU A 551 -25.83 18.19 -42.68
CA GLU A 551 -25.18 17.29 -41.74
C GLU A 551 -25.61 17.63 -40.32
N GLY A 552 -25.71 16.61 -39.47
CA GLY A 552 -25.98 16.80 -38.04
C GLY A 552 -26.38 15.52 -37.33
N GLU A 553 -26.55 15.66 -36.01
CA GLU A 553 -27.05 14.59 -35.15
C GLU A 553 -28.56 14.44 -35.27
N ILE A 554 -29.01 13.20 -35.41
CA ILE A 554 -30.43 12.83 -35.35
C ILE A 554 -30.60 11.56 -34.52
N TRP A 555 -31.76 11.41 -33.88
CA TRP A 555 -32.11 10.22 -33.11
C TRP A 555 -33.11 9.42 -33.92
N ASN A 556 -32.76 8.19 -34.28
CA ASN A 556 -33.59 7.28 -35.04
C ASN A 556 -33.88 6.00 -34.23
N GLN A 557 -34.80 5.19 -34.73
CA GLN A 557 -35.20 3.93 -34.13
C GLN A 557 -34.82 2.77 -35.04
N ARG A 558 -34.14 1.76 -34.47
CA ARG A 558 -33.83 0.50 -35.17
C ARG A 558 -35.07 -0.38 -35.28
N LYS A 559 -34.99 -1.44 -36.09
CA LYS A 559 -36.07 -2.43 -36.24
C LYS A 559 -36.54 -3.06 -34.91
N ASN A 560 -35.65 -3.24 -33.95
CA ASN A 560 -35.95 -3.83 -32.64
C ASN A 560 -36.62 -2.84 -31.65
N GLY A 561 -36.81 -1.58 -32.03
CA GLY A 561 -37.39 -0.54 -31.18
C GLY A 561 -36.37 0.29 -30.38
N GLU A 562 -35.08 -0.07 -30.42
CA GLU A 562 -34.00 0.66 -29.76
C GLU A 562 -33.81 2.05 -30.38
N LEU A 563 -33.75 3.08 -29.54
CA LEU A 563 -33.42 4.44 -29.95
C LEU A 563 -31.90 4.60 -29.99
N PHE A 564 -31.38 5.17 -31.07
CA PHE A 564 -29.96 5.42 -31.22
C PHE A 564 -29.68 6.80 -31.84
N PRO A 565 -28.66 7.52 -31.34
CA PRO A 565 -28.15 8.70 -32.02
C PRO A 565 -27.28 8.30 -33.21
N GLU A 566 -27.50 8.95 -34.35
CA GLU A 566 -26.65 8.87 -35.52
C GLU A 566 -26.16 10.26 -35.95
N TRP A 567 -24.94 10.29 -36.50
CA TRP A 567 -24.49 11.41 -37.31
C TRP A 567 -24.90 11.15 -38.76
N LEU A 568 -25.77 11.99 -39.30
CA LEU A 568 -26.34 11.84 -40.62
C LEU A 568 -25.87 12.99 -41.53
N THR A 569 -25.34 12.65 -42.70
CA THR A 569 -25.07 13.59 -43.79
C THR A 569 -25.96 13.24 -44.96
N ILE A 570 -26.58 14.24 -45.59
CA ILE A 570 -27.45 14.11 -46.76
C ILE A 570 -26.90 15.05 -47.84
N SER A 571 -26.68 14.54 -49.04
CA SER A 571 -26.20 15.31 -50.19
C SER A 571 -27.12 15.10 -51.40
N ALA A 572 -27.50 16.18 -52.06
CA ALA A 572 -28.21 16.19 -53.33
C ALA A 572 -27.25 15.90 -54.49
N VAL A 573 -27.68 15.08 -55.43
CA VAL A 573 -26.96 14.73 -56.66
C VAL A 573 -27.76 15.25 -57.85
N TYR A 574 -27.07 15.96 -58.74
CA TYR A 574 -27.65 16.58 -59.93
C TYR A 574 -27.04 15.95 -61.20
N ASP A 575 -27.79 15.92 -62.29
CA ASP A 575 -27.27 15.52 -63.60
C ASP A 575 -26.51 16.66 -64.31
N ALA A 576 -26.10 16.42 -65.57
CA ALA A 576 -25.33 17.37 -66.36
C ALA A 576 -26.15 18.61 -66.77
N GLU A 577 -27.48 18.48 -66.78
CA GLU A 577 -28.46 19.51 -67.08
C GLU A 577 -28.84 20.34 -65.84
N GLY A 578 -28.42 19.89 -64.64
CA GLY A 578 -28.62 20.56 -63.36
C GLY A 578 -29.90 20.14 -62.63
N ASP A 579 -30.58 19.10 -63.10
CA ASP A 579 -31.78 18.55 -62.48
C ASP A 579 -31.42 17.58 -61.34
N LEU A 580 -32.20 17.64 -60.25
CA LEU A 580 -32.01 16.77 -59.09
C LEU A 580 -32.38 15.33 -59.46
N THR A 581 -31.42 14.42 -59.37
CA THR A 581 -31.62 13.00 -59.69
C THR A 581 -31.76 12.13 -58.44
N ASN A 582 -30.92 12.36 -57.43
CA ASN A 582 -30.84 11.51 -56.24
C ASN A 582 -30.46 12.27 -54.97
N TYR A 583 -30.74 11.68 -53.81
CA TYR A 583 -30.04 12.02 -52.57
C TYR A 583 -29.17 10.86 -52.10
N VAL A 584 -27.97 11.16 -51.64
CA VAL A 584 -27.06 10.22 -50.98
C VAL A 584 -26.97 10.61 -49.51
N ALA A 585 -27.33 9.67 -48.65
CA ALA A 585 -27.22 9.81 -47.21
C ALA A 585 -26.13 8.87 -46.66
N THR A 586 -25.29 9.39 -45.78
CA THR A 586 -24.33 8.59 -45.00
C THR A 586 -24.64 8.72 -43.51
N MET A 587 -24.62 7.59 -42.80
CA MET A 587 -24.92 7.52 -41.37
C MET A 587 -23.81 6.82 -40.60
N SER A 588 -23.49 7.36 -39.43
CA SER A 588 -22.65 6.71 -38.42
C SER A 588 -23.41 6.61 -37.12
N ASP A 589 -23.48 5.41 -36.56
CA ASP A 589 -23.93 5.23 -35.18
C ASP A 589 -22.92 5.88 -34.22
N ILE A 590 -23.39 6.76 -33.33
CA ILE A 590 -22.55 7.45 -32.35
C ILE A 590 -22.90 7.06 -30.90
N SER A 591 -23.66 5.98 -30.72
CA SER A 591 -24.12 5.51 -29.40
C SER A 591 -22.95 5.22 -28.45
N GLU A 592 -21.96 4.44 -28.89
CA GLU A 592 -20.77 4.11 -28.08
C GLU A 592 -19.97 5.35 -27.70
N ARG A 593 -19.83 6.31 -28.64
CA ARG A 593 -19.13 7.56 -28.39
C ARG A 593 -19.84 8.39 -27.31
N LYS A 594 -21.17 8.52 -27.37
CA LYS A 594 -21.92 9.27 -26.35
C LYS A 594 -21.94 8.59 -24.99
N ALA A 595 -22.02 7.26 -24.97
CA ALA A 595 -21.90 6.49 -23.73
C ALA A 595 -20.52 6.71 -23.08
N ALA A 596 -19.45 6.63 -23.87
CA ALA A 596 -18.10 6.89 -23.39
C ALA A 596 -17.90 8.34 -22.93
N GLU A 597 -18.45 9.34 -23.65
CA GLU A 597 -18.41 10.75 -23.23
C GLU A 597 -19.12 10.97 -21.89
N GLN A 598 -20.26 10.32 -21.67
CA GLN A 598 -21.00 10.39 -20.40
C GLN A 598 -20.26 9.68 -19.26
N GLU A 599 -19.66 8.52 -19.52
CA GLU A 599 -18.83 7.78 -18.55
C GLU A 599 -17.58 8.58 -18.15
N ILE A 600 -16.89 9.19 -19.13
CA ILE A 600 -15.77 10.11 -18.89
C ILE A 600 -16.23 11.29 -18.02
N HIS A 601 -17.41 11.86 -18.31
CA HIS A 601 -17.96 12.95 -17.52
C HIS A 601 -18.24 12.52 -16.06
N GLN A 602 -18.82 11.33 -15.85
CA GLN A 602 -19.03 10.80 -14.50
C GLN A 602 -17.70 10.58 -13.77
N LEU A 603 -16.71 9.94 -14.40
CA LEU A 603 -15.40 9.68 -13.82
C LEU A 603 -14.60 10.97 -13.52
N ALA A 604 -14.84 12.04 -14.29
CA ALA A 604 -14.14 13.30 -14.12
C ALA A 604 -14.66 14.13 -12.93
N PHE A 605 -15.95 14.02 -12.58
CA PHE A 605 -16.62 14.93 -11.64
C PHE A 605 -17.26 14.25 -10.42
N TYR A 606 -17.46 12.94 -10.44
CA TYR A 606 -18.06 12.19 -9.34
C TYR A 606 -17.09 11.16 -8.78
N ASP A 607 -17.21 10.86 -7.49
CA ASP A 607 -16.46 9.79 -6.84
C ASP A 607 -17.10 8.45 -7.21
N PRO A 608 -16.36 7.51 -7.83
CA PRO A 608 -16.94 6.26 -8.34
C PRO A 608 -17.42 5.32 -7.22
N LEU A 609 -16.92 5.47 -6.00
CA LEU A 609 -17.34 4.64 -4.87
C LEU A 609 -18.68 5.12 -4.29
N THR A 610 -18.79 6.42 -4.01
CA THR A 610 -19.92 6.99 -3.28
C THR A 610 -21.01 7.61 -4.17
N GLY A 611 -20.68 7.93 -5.43
CA GLY A 611 -21.59 8.59 -6.37
C GLY A 611 -21.82 10.08 -6.14
N PHE A 612 -21.19 10.67 -5.11
CA PHE A 612 -21.25 12.10 -4.83
C PHE A 612 -20.15 12.88 -5.56
N ALA A 613 -20.13 14.20 -5.42
CA ALA A 613 -19.11 15.03 -6.05
C ALA A 613 -17.71 14.59 -5.60
N ASN A 614 -16.76 14.51 -6.55
CA ASN A 614 -15.36 14.36 -6.20
C ASN A 614 -14.75 15.73 -5.87
N ARG A 615 -13.48 15.73 -5.44
CA ARG A 615 -12.73 16.96 -5.13
C ARG A 615 -12.81 18.01 -6.26
N ARG A 616 -12.76 17.59 -7.53
CA ARG A 616 -12.77 18.52 -8.67
C ARG A 616 -14.11 19.24 -8.80
N LEU A 617 -15.22 18.51 -8.76
CA LEU A 617 -16.56 19.11 -8.82
C LEU A 617 -16.86 19.95 -7.57
N PHE A 618 -16.39 19.52 -6.41
CA PHE A 618 -16.54 20.29 -5.17
C PHE A 618 -15.86 21.66 -5.25
N MET A 619 -14.62 21.71 -5.76
CA MET A 619 -13.87 22.97 -5.94
C MET A 619 -14.56 23.90 -6.93
N ASP A 620 -15.04 23.36 -8.05
CA ASP A 620 -15.81 24.12 -9.06
C ASP A 620 -17.06 24.75 -8.45
N ARG A 621 -17.84 23.96 -7.68
CA ARG A 621 -19.03 24.47 -6.97
C ARG A 621 -18.68 25.49 -5.90
N MET A 622 -17.59 25.31 -5.17
CA MET A 622 -17.15 26.28 -4.17
C MET A 622 -16.75 27.61 -4.80
N GLU A 623 -16.07 27.59 -5.95
CA GLU A 623 -15.72 28.82 -6.66
C GLU A 623 -16.97 29.56 -7.18
N VAL A 624 -17.96 28.82 -7.68
CA VAL A 624 -19.26 29.38 -8.08
C VAL A 624 -20.00 29.96 -6.87
N ALA A 625 -20.07 29.22 -5.77
CA ALA A 625 -20.75 29.66 -4.54
C ALA A 625 -20.10 30.91 -3.95
N LEU A 626 -18.77 31.00 -3.89
CA LEU A 626 -18.07 32.19 -3.39
C LEU A 626 -18.37 33.43 -4.23
N LYS A 627 -18.43 33.30 -5.56
CA LYS A 627 -18.84 34.39 -6.46
C LYS A 627 -20.27 34.85 -6.18
N GLU A 628 -21.20 33.91 -5.99
CA GLU A 628 -22.61 34.21 -5.67
C GLU A 628 -22.78 34.85 -4.29
N LEU A 629 -22.11 34.31 -3.26
CA LEU A 629 -22.12 34.84 -1.90
C LEU A 629 -21.62 36.29 -1.87
N ASN A 630 -20.52 36.57 -2.57
CA ASN A 630 -19.96 37.92 -2.68
C ASN A 630 -20.92 38.87 -3.42
N ARG A 631 -21.50 38.44 -4.54
CA ARG A 631 -22.44 39.25 -5.33
C ARG A 631 -23.68 39.67 -4.53
N HIS A 632 -24.19 38.79 -3.69
CA HIS A 632 -25.44 39.00 -2.94
C HIS A 632 -25.23 39.37 -1.46
N GLN A 633 -23.98 39.61 -1.03
CA GLN A 633 -23.61 39.85 0.38
C GLN A 633 -24.19 38.80 1.35
N ARG A 634 -24.17 37.53 0.94
CA ARG A 634 -24.64 36.38 1.72
C ARG A 634 -23.47 35.67 2.39
N CYS A 635 -23.77 34.89 3.41
CA CYS A 635 -22.79 34.02 4.07
C CYS A 635 -23.08 32.55 3.76
N GLY A 636 -22.03 31.76 3.58
CA GLY A 636 -22.07 30.30 3.47
C GLY A 636 -21.23 29.64 4.57
N ALA A 637 -21.17 28.32 4.56
CA ALA A 637 -20.27 27.57 5.43
C ALA A 637 -19.67 26.38 4.70
N LEU A 638 -18.43 26.08 5.04
CA LEU A 638 -17.69 24.92 4.58
C LEU A 638 -17.41 24.02 5.77
N LEU A 639 -17.80 22.76 5.66
CA LEU A 639 -17.54 21.72 6.64
C LEU A 639 -16.65 20.66 6.00
N VAL A 640 -15.65 20.19 6.72
CA VAL A 640 -14.89 18.98 6.38
C VAL A 640 -15.03 18.00 7.54
N ILE A 641 -15.33 16.75 7.19
CA ILE A 641 -15.72 15.67 8.09
C ILE A 641 -14.79 14.50 7.82
N ASP A 642 -14.10 14.02 8.85
CA ASP A 642 -13.18 12.89 8.77
C ASP A 642 -13.68 11.75 9.65
N ILE A 643 -13.76 10.54 9.11
CA ILE A 643 -14.16 9.36 9.88
C ILE A 643 -13.00 8.93 10.80
N ASP A 644 -13.23 9.01 12.10
CA ASP A 644 -12.20 8.70 13.08
C ASP A 644 -11.77 7.23 12.99
N ARG A 645 -10.46 7.01 12.93
CA ARG A 645 -9.83 5.66 12.93
C ARG A 645 -10.29 4.77 11.76
N PHE A 646 -10.65 5.35 10.62
CA PHE A 646 -11.01 4.57 9.43
C PHE A 646 -9.94 3.54 9.02
N ASN A 647 -8.65 3.89 9.15
CA ASN A 647 -7.55 2.95 8.89
C ASN A 647 -7.63 1.69 9.78
N HIS A 648 -7.99 1.83 11.05
CA HIS A 648 -8.17 0.67 11.95
C HIS A 648 -9.32 -0.23 11.46
N ILE A 649 -10.36 0.33 10.86
CA ILE A 649 -11.46 -0.44 10.27
C ILE A 649 -10.97 -1.20 9.05
N ASN A 650 -10.22 -0.56 8.15
CA ASN A 650 -9.62 -1.23 7.00
C ASN A 650 -8.65 -2.35 7.43
N ASP A 651 -7.83 -2.10 8.45
CA ASP A 651 -6.85 -3.06 8.95
C ASP A 651 -7.52 -4.25 9.65
N THR A 652 -8.71 -4.04 10.24
CA THR A 652 -9.44 -5.08 10.99
C THR A 652 -10.42 -5.87 10.11
N LEU A 653 -11.16 -5.20 9.22
CA LEU A 653 -12.27 -5.77 8.45
C LEU A 653 -11.99 -5.84 6.93
N GLY A 654 -10.85 -5.30 6.49
CA GLY A 654 -10.45 -5.26 5.09
C GLY A 654 -11.02 -4.05 4.32
N HIS A 655 -10.39 -3.74 3.17
CA HIS A 655 -10.76 -2.59 2.35
C HIS A 655 -12.19 -2.65 1.78
N LEU A 656 -12.72 -3.85 1.51
CA LEU A 656 -14.10 -4.00 1.02
C LEU A 656 -15.14 -3.55 2.06
N ALA A 657 -14.90 -3.84 3.34
CA ALA A 657 -15.72 -3.37 4.44
C ALA A 657 -15.63 -1.85 4.61
N GLY A 658 -14.41 -1.30 4.49
CA GLY A 658 -14.19 0.15 4.46
C GLY A 658 -14.94 0.85 3.32
N ASP A 659 -14.93 0.28 2.12
CA ASP A 659 -15.65 0.80 0.97
C ASP A 659 -17.17 0.81 1.19
N GLN A 660 -17.72 -0.27 1.75
CA GLN A 660 -19.14 -0.36 2.10
C GLN A 660 -19.53 0.64 3.20
N LEU A 661 -18.67 0.80 4.21
CA LEU A 661 -18.84 1.81 5.25
C LEU A 661 -18.94 3.22 4.64
N LEU A 662 -18.00 3.58 3.75
CA LEU A 662 -17.98 4.89 3.10
C LEU A 662 -19.22 5.13 2.24
N GLN A 663 -19.69 4.11 1.50
CA GLN A 663 -20.93 4.19 0.73
C GLN A 663 -22.14 4.48 1.63
N ARG A 664 -22.23 3.81 2.79
CA ARG A 664 -23.34 4.02 3.74
C ARG A 664 -23.26 5.38 4.42
N VAL A 665 -22.08 5.82 4.80
CA VAL A 665 -21.87 7.18 5.36
C VAL A 665 -22.29 8.24 4.34
N ALA A 666 -21.83 8.11 3.10
CA ALA A 666 -22.19 9.05 2.03
C ALA A 666 -23.71 9.08 1.81
N GLN A 667 -24.36 7.92 1.76
CA GLN A 667 -25.82 7.82 1.61
C GLN A 667 -26.56 8.49 2.78
N ARG A 668 -26.14 8.24 4.03
CA ARG A 668 -26.73 8.87 5.22
C ARG A 668 -26.56 10.38 5.19
N PHE A 669 -25.36 10.88 4.90
CA PHE A 669 -25.11 12.32 4.78
C PHE A 669 -25.97 12.95 3.69
N GLY A 670 -26.06 12.33 2.51
CA GLY A 670 -26.88 12.82 1.40
C GLY A 670 -28.38 12.95 1.76
N GLN A 671 -28.92 12.03 2.56
CA GLN A 671 -30.32 12.10 3.03
C GLN A 671 -30.57 13.22 4.06
N MET A 672 -29.52 13.68 4.73
CA MET A 672 -29.62 14.69 5.79
C MET A 672 -29.45 16.11 5.26
N LEU A 673 -28.88 16.27 4.07
CA LEU A 673 -28.59 17.54 3.41
C LEU A 673 -29.71 17.95 2.45
N ARG A 674 -29.78 19.24 2.10
CA ARG A 674 -30.75 19.75 1.13
C ARG A 674 -30.19 19.63 -0.28
N ASP A 675 -31.06 19.69 -1.29
CA ASP A 675 -30.64 19.70 -2.71
C ASP A 675 -29.75 20.89 -3.08
N THR A 676 -29.79 21.97 -2.27
CA THR A 676 -28.94 23.16 -2.42
C THR A 676 -27.55 22.99 -1.81
N ASP A 677 -27.38 22.05 -0.87
CA ASP A 677 -26.10 21.80 -0.24
C ASP A 677 -25.29 20.84 -1.11
N THR A 678 -23.98 21.02 -1.16
CA THR A 678 -23.10 20.11 -1.91
C THR A 678 -22.38 19.17 -0.96
N LEU A 679 -22.63 17.87 -1.08
CA LEU A 679 -21.84 16.80 -0.47
C LEU A 679 -20.78 16.29 -1.45
N ALA A 680 -19.54 16.17 -0.97
CA ALA A 680 -18.43 15.60 -1.72
C ALA A 680 -17.59 14.66 -0.86
N ARG A 681 -16.87 13.75 -1.53
CA ARG A 681 -15.76 13.00 -0.93
C ARG A 681 -14.44 13.57 -1.47
N LEU A 682 -13.60 14.08 -0.58
CA LEU A 682 -12.33 14.72 -0.96
C LEU A 682 -11.23 13.68 -1.19
N GLY A 683 -11.27 12.56 -0.46
CA GLY A 683 -10.35 11.43 -0.58
C GLY A 683 -10.40 10.55 0.67
N SER A 684 -9.91 9.31 0.59
CA SER A 684 -9.84 8.36 1.72
C SER A 684 -11.15 8.31 2.53
N ASP A 685 -11.17 8.91 3.71
CA ASP A 685 -12.20 8.99 4.74
C ASP A 685 -12.76 10.41 4.96
N GLU A 686 -12.38 11.36 4.11
CA GLU A 686 -12.77 12.77 4.21
C GLU A 686 -13.96 13.11 3.31
N PHE A 687 -15.00 13.63 3.93
CA PHE A 687 -16.17 14.22 3.29
C PHE A 687 -16.15 15.73 3.46
N ALA A 688 -16.71 16.45 2.49
CA ALA A 688 -16.90 17.89 2.57
C ALA A 688 -18.34 18.25 2.28
N VAL A 689 -18.85 19.24 3.02
CA VAL A 689 -20.18 19.80 2.84
C VAL A 689 -20.06 21.30 2.65
N LEU A 690 -20.57 21.79 1.52
CA LEU A 690 -20.74 23.20 1.25
C LEU A 690 -22.20 23.58 1.44
N ILE A 691 -22.43 24.50 2.38
CA ILE A 691 -23.76 25.08 2.64
C ILE A 691 -23.81 26.42 1.90
N GLU A 692 -24.60 26.45 0.83
CA GLU A 692 -24.72 27.62 -0.03
C GLU A 692 -25.75 28.64 0.49
N GLY A 693 -25.36 29.92 0.47
CA GLY A 693 -26.25 31.09 0.47
C GLY A 693 -27.39 31.13 1.48
N ILE A 694 -27.09 31.48 2.74
CA ILE A 694 -28.12 31.78 3.74
C ILE A 694 -28.30 33.30 3.83
N ASP A 695 -29.55 33.77 3.77
CA ASP A 695 -29.88 35.15 4.12
C ASP A 695 -29.66 35.35 5.63
N GLY A 696 -28.58 36.03 6.01
CA GLY A 696 -28.29 36.26 7.43
C GLY A 696 -26.87 36.71 7.73
N SER A 697 -26.66 37.10 9.00
CA SER A 697 -25.34 37.45 9.53
C SER A 697 -24.43 36.22 9.69
N PRO A 698 -23.09 36.39 9.72
CA PRO A 698 -22.14 35.29 9.99
C PRO A 698 -22.49 34.47 11.24
N ARG A 699 -23.10 35.10 12.26
CA ARG A 699 -23.56 34.42 13.49
C ARG A 699 -24.71 33.45 13.23
N GLN A 700 -25.65 33.79 12.35
CA GLN A 700 -26.76 32.90 11.98
C GLN A 700 -26.25 31.73 11.13
N THR A 701 -25.38 32.00 10.16
CA THR A 701 -24.74 30.96 9.36
C THR A 701 -23.93 30.01 10.23
N ARG A 702 -23.20 30.52 11.22
CA ARG A 702 -22.47 29.70 12.20
C ARG A 702 -23.40 28.74 12.96
N ARG A 703 -24.53 29.23 13.47
CA ARG A 703 -25.52 28.38 14.17
C ARG A 703 -26.12 27.31 13.28
N LEU A 704 -26.41 27.64 12.01
CA LEU A 704 -26.93 26.65 11.07
C LEU A 704 -25.90 25.58 10.74
N ALA A 705 -24.65 25.99 10.48
CA ALA A 705 -23.55 25.07 10.21
C ALA A 705 -23.29 24.13 11.39
N GLU A 706 -23.33 24.66 12.62
CA GLU A 706 -23.23 23.87 13.85
C GLU A 706 -24.36 22.84 13.95
N HIS A 707 -25.61 23.26 13.69
CA HIS A 707 -26.76 22.38 13.72
C HIS A 707 -26.68 21.26 12.67
N ILE A 708 -26.25 21.57 11.44
CA ILE A 708 -26.05 20.58 10.38
C ILE A 708 -24.93 19.61 10.75
N ALA A 709 -23.79 20.11 11.26
CA ALA A 709 -22.68 19.27 11.70
C ALA A 709 -23.11 18.31 12.84
N GLN A 710 -23.86 18.80 13.83
CA GLN A 710 -24.41 17.95 14.89
C GLN A 710 -25.36 16.88 14.34
N LYS A 711 -26.22 17.25 13.39
CA LYS A 711 -27.14 16.33 12.70
C LYS A 711 -26.37 15.23 11.94
N LEU A 712 -25.30 15.59 11.25
CA LEU A 712 -24.46 14.63 10.52
C LEU A 712 -23.71 13.70 11.47
N LEU A 713 -23.16 14.20 12.58
CA LEU A 713 -22.52 13.37 13.61
C LEU A 713 -23.50 12.41 14.28
N ALA A 714 -24.70 12.89 14.62
CA ALA A 714 -25.75 12.04 15.20
C ALA A 714 -26.16 10.90 14.25
N ALA A 715 -26.12 11.12 12.93
CA ALA A 715 -26.40 10.07 11.94
C ALA A 715 -25.34 8.94 11.93
N LEU A 716 -24.16 9.16 12.52
CA LEU A 716 -23.12 8.16 12.69
C LEU A 716 -23.21 7.41 14.03
N ASP A 717 -23.98 7.92 15.00
CA ASP A 717 -24.19 7.25 16.29
C ASP A 717 -25.03 5.97 16.17
N GLU A 718 -25.75 5.79 15.06
CA GLU A 718 -26.43 4.54 14.73
C GLU A 718 -25.45 3.55 14.08
N PRO A 719 -25.38 2.27 14.54
CA PRO A 719 -24.50 1.27 13.94
C PRO A 719 -24.68 1.18 12.42
N ILE A 720 -23.57 1.17 11.68
CA ILE A 720 -23.60 0.98 10.24
C ILE A 720 -23.49 -0.52 9.96
N THR A 721 -24.56 -1.06 9.38
CA THR A 721 -24.64 -2.46 8.95
C THR A 721 -24.24 -2.61 7.50
N PHE A 722 -23.25 -3.46 7.26
CA PHE A 722 -22.94 -4.02 5.96
C PHE A 722 -22.59 -5.50 6.12
N SER A 723 -23.14 -6.37 5.28
CA SER A 723 -23.12 -7.83 5.47
C SER A 723 -23.75 -8.26 6.82
N GLU A 724 -23.11 -9.14 7.59
CA GLU A 724 -23.52 -9.61 8.94
C GLU A 724 -22.87 -8.83 10.11
N GLU A 725 -22.08 -7.78 9.82
CA GLU A 725 -21.33 -7.04 10.84
C GLU A 725 -21.97 -5.68 11.18
N HIS A 726 -21.77 -5.25 12.43
CA HIS A 726 -22.25 -3.97 12.96
C HIS A 726 -21.05 -3.13 13.42
N VAL A 727 -20.75 -2.04 12.71
CA VAL A 727 -19.63 -1.15 13.05
C VAL A 727 -20.17 0.19 13.53
N MET A 728 -19.68 0.62 14.69
CA MET A 728 -19.89 1.98 15.21
C MET A 728 -18.69 2.84 14.81
N VAL A 729 -18.96 3.99 14.20
CA VAL A 729 -17.92 4.93 13.78
C VAL A 729 -18.20 6.31 14.34
N THR A 730 -17.15 7.06 14.63
CA THR A 730 -17.25 8.47 14.99
C THR A 730 -16.60 9.31 13.89
N ALA A 731 -16.86 10.61 13.87
CA ALA A 731 -16.19 11.52 12.97
C ALA A 731 -15.84 12.83 13.67
N SER A 732 -14.77 13.46 13.19
CA SER A 732 -14.34 14.79 13.61
C SER A 732 -14.72 15.82 12.53
N VAL A 733 -15.16 17.02 12.93
CA VAL A 733 -15.65 18.03 11.98
C VAL A 733 -14.93 19.37 12.16
N GLY A 734 -14.32 19.86 11.09
CA GLY A 734 -13.87 21.24 10.96
C GLY A 734 -14.90 22.10 10.23
N ILE A 735 -15.09 23.35 10.66
CA ILE A 735 -16.04 24.29 10.03
C ILE A 735 -15.41 25.67 9.83
N THR A 736 -15.57 26.27 8.66
CA THR A 736 -15.31 27.70 8.43
C THR A 736 -16.53 28.42 7.83
N ILE A 737 -16.64 29.72 8.09
CA ILE A 737 -17.73 30.57 7.61
C ILE A 737 -17.26 31.35 6.39
N LEU A 738 -17.91 31.12 5.25
CA LEU A 738 -17.66 31.81 4.00
C LEU A 738 -18.33 33.18 4.05
N SER A 739 -17.56 34.21 4.40
CA SER A 739 -18.09 35.57 4.62
C SER A 739 -17.15 36.70 4.20
N ASP A 740 -15.86 36.41 4.01
CA ASP A 740 -14.87 37.37 3.53
C ASP A 740 -14.67 37.22 2.01
N SER A 741 -14.90 38.32 1.30
CA SER A 741 -14.75 38.43 -0.15
C SER A 741 -13.30 38.42 -0.65
N GLN A 742 -12.31 38.55 0.24
CA GLN A 742 -10.88 38.61 -0.13
C GLN A 742 -10.17 37.26 -0.09
N LEU A 743 -10.76 36.25 0.56
CA LEU A 743 -10.16 34.93 0.70
C LEU A 743 -10.44 34.05 -0.52
N SER A 744 -9.42 33.30 -0.94
CA SER A 744 -9.51 32.32 -2.00
C SER A 744 -10.18 31.02 -1.54
N THR A 745 -10.60 30.20 -2.51
CA THR A 745 -11.08 28.83 -2.30
C THR A 745 -10.07 28.01 -1.47
N GLU A 746 -8.78 28.16 -1.78
CA GLU A 746 -7.69 27.51 -1.05
C GLU A 746 -7.56 28.00 0.40
N ASP A 747 -7.75 29.30 0.65
CA ASP A 747 -7.66 29.86 2.00
C ASP A 747 -8.75 29.28 2.91
N TYR A 748 -9.98 29.16 2.41
CA TYR A 748 -11.08 28.55 3.17
C TYR A 748 -10.87 27.06 3.43
N LEU A 749 -10.26 26.32 2.49
CA LEU A 749 -9.86 24.93 2.73
C LEU A 749 -8.80 24.83 3.81
N GLN A 750 -7.79 25.70 3.77
CA GLN A 750 -6.77 25.73 4.81
C GLN A 750 -7.40 26.02 6.17
N GLN A 751 -8.33 26.97 6.27
CA GLN A 751 -9.02 27.28 7.51
C GLN A 751 -9.83 26.09 8.07
N VAL A 752 -10.58 25.38 7.22
CA VAL A 752 -11.39 24.25 7.66
C VAL A 752 -10.54 23.05 8.04
N ASP A 753 -9.43 22.81 7.33
CA ASP A 753 -8.46 21.75 7.66
C ASP A 753 -7.79 21.99 9.01
N MET A 754 -7.48 23.26 9.32
CA MET A 754 -6.95 23.64 10.63
C MET A 754 -7.97 23.39 11.75
N ALA A 755 -9.23 23.72 11.51
CA ALA A 755 -10.31 23.44 12.46
C ALA A 755 -10.49 21.92 12.66
N LEU A 756 -10.41 21.13 11.58
CA LEU A 756 -10.49 19.67 11.62
C LEU A 756 -9.30 19.05 12.38
N ALA A 757 -8.07 19.53 12.14
CA ALA A 757 -6.90 19.08 12.87
C ALA A 757 -7.03 19.35 14.37
N GLN A 758 -7.55 20.53 14.75
CA GLN A 758 -7.84 20.86 16.14
C GLN A 758 -8.94 19.96 16.74
N ALA A 759 -9.95 19.56 15.95
CA ALA A 759 -10.96 18.60 16.38
C ALA A 759 -10.33 17.23 16.68
N LYS A 760 -9.40 16.77 15.82
CA LYS A 760 -8.70 15.49 15.99
C LYS A 760 -7.81 15.46 17.24
N THR A 761 -7.12 16.56 17.56
CA THR A 761 -6.24 16.64 18.74
C THR A 761 -7.01 16.87 20.05
N SER A 762 -8.20 17.48 20.00
CA SER A 762 -9.04 17.77 21.19
C SER A 762 -9.88 16.59 21.69
N GLY A 763 -9.51 15.35 21.35
CA GLY A 763 -10.21 14.14 21.79
C GLY A 763 -11.07 13.42 20.74
N ARG A 764 -11.14 13.93 19.49
CA ARG A 764 -11.98 13.39 18.38
C ARG A 764 -13.48 13.42 18.70
N ARG A 765 -14.36 13.05 17.76
CA ARG A 765 -15.84 13.15 17.90
C ARG A 765 -16.32 14.55 18.34
N VAL A 766 -15.67 15.60 17.84
CA VAL A 766 -16.01 16.99 18.18
C VAL A 766 -16.10 17.86 16.94
N ILE A 767 -16.88 18.94 17.08
CA ILE A 767 -16.98 20.01 16.09
C ILE A 767 -16.05 21.14 16.52
N ARG A 768 -15.24 21.63 15.59
CA ARG A 768 -14.42 22.83 15.77
C ARG A 768 -14.65 23.80 14.63
N PHE A 769 -14.84 25.06 15.00
CA PHE A 769 -14.84 26.16 14.04
C PHE A 769 -13.43 26.72 13.92
N PHE A 770 -13.08 27.17 12.72
CA PHE A 770 -11.88 27.96 12.53
C PHE A 770 -11.94 29.23 13.40
N ASP A 771 -10.82 29.49 14.06
CA ASP A 771 -10.55 30.71 14.83
C ASP A 771 -9.16 31.21 14.39
N PRO A 772 -8.98 32.51 14.04
CA PRO A 772 -7.68 33.08 13.73
C PRO A 772 -6.57 32.76 14.75
N VAL A 773 -6.91 32.55 16.02
CA VAL A 773 -5.96 32.11 17.05
C VAL A 773 -5.33 30.77 16.68
N MET A 774 -6.07 29.84 16.08
CA MET A 774 -5.53 28.55 15.62
C MET A 774 -4.42 28.74 14.59
N GLN A 775 -4.59 29.72 13.67
CA GLN A 775 -3.58 30.05 12.67
C GLN A 775 -2.33 30.67 13.27
N ALA A 776 -2.52 31.59 14.22
CA ALA A 776 -1.41 32.15 14.97
C ALA A 776 -0.63 31.09 15.75
N THR A 777 -1.32 30.14 16.40
CA THR A 777 -0.68 29.05 17.16
C THR A 777 0.12 28.10 16.25
N LEU A 778 -0.43 27.73 15.09
CA LEU A 778 0.28 26.86 14.14
C LEU A 778 1.54 27.53 13.59
N LEU A 779 1.44 28.80 13.17
CA LEU A 779 2.58 29.57 12.70
C LEU A 779 3.63 29.78 13.80
N ALA A 780 3.18 30.06 15.03
CA ALA A 780 4.07 30.19 16.19
C ALA A 780 4.84 28.89 16.47
N ARG A 781 4.19 27.73 16.32
CA ARG A 781 4.80 26.40 16.47
C ARG A 781 5.83 26.11 15.39
N VAL A 782 5.52 26.39 14.13
CA VAL A 782 6.48 26.23 13.01
C VAL A 782 7.70 27.13 13.19
N LYS A 783 7.48 28.39 13.61
CA LYS A 783 8.59 29.30 13.93
C LYS A 783 9.43 28.73 15.09
N LEU A 784 8.79 28.22 16.14
CA LEU A 784 9.48 27.67 17.30
C LEU A 784 10.30 26.42 16.96
N GLU A 785 9.82 25.54 16.07
CA GLU A 785 10.60 24.40 15.57
C GLU A 785 11.85 24.83 14.80
N ALA A 786 11.75 25.90 14.00
CA ALA A 786 12.92 26.47 13.32
C ALA A 786 13.92 27.07 14.33
N ASP A 787 13.42 27.81 15.31
CA ASP A 787 14.23 28.44 16.38
C ASP A 787 14.95 27.38 17.23
N LEU A 788 14.32 26.21 17.49
CA LEU A 788 14.90 25.11 18.29
C LEU A 788 16.19 24.53 17.71
N ARG A 789 16.28 24.39 16.38
CA ARG A 789 17.49 23.88 15.73
C ARG A 789 18.67 24.84 15.91
N GLN A 790 18.41 26.14 15.89
CA GLN A 790 19.44 27.17 16.08
C GLN A 790 19.87 27.31 17.56
N ALA A 791 18.98 26.99 18.50
CA ALA A 791 19.21 27.16 19.93
C ALA A 791 20.40 26.36 20.47
N LEU A 792 20.63 25.14 19.95
CA LEU A 792 21.74 24.28 20.35
C LEU A 792 23.11 24.89 19.99
N GLU A 793 23.26 25.41 18.77
CA GLU A 793 24.50 26.05 18.32
C GLU A 793 24.75 27.40 18.99
N SER A 794 23.67 28.11 19.36
CA SER A 794 23.72 29.49 19.85
C SER A 794 23.81 29.62 21.38
N GLN A 795 24.07 28.53 22.11
CA GLN A 795 24.21 28.50 23.58
C GLN A 795 23.02 29.11 24.35
N GLN A 796 21.79 28.89 23.85
CA GLN A 796 20.55 29.43 24.43
C GLN A 796 19.95 28.58 25.56
N TRP A 797 20.54 27.42 25.83
CA TRP A 797 20.11 26.51 26.88
C TRP A 797 20.71 26.89 28.23
N ARG A 798 19.92 26.74 29.29
CA ARG A 798 20.31 26.93 30.69
C ARG A 798 19.68 25.85 31.55
N LEU A 799 20.38 25.46 32.61
CA LEU A 799 19.79 24.64 33.67
C LEU A 799 19.42 25.55 34.84
N HIS A 800 18.18 25.40 35.30
CA HIS A 800 17.77 25.86 36.62
C HIS A 800 17.66 24.65 37.54
N TYR A 801 17.88 24.87 38.82
CA TYR A 801 17.89 23.85 39.86
C TYR A 801 16.77 24.13 40.85
N GLN A 802 15.91 23.15 41.10
CA GLN A 802 14.88 23.24 42.13
C GLN A 802 15.32 22.46 43.38
N PRO A 803 15.26 23.05 44.59
CA PRO A 803 15.70 22.37 45.80
C PRO A 803 14.79 21.21 46.18
N GLN A 804 15.41 20.09 46.54
CA GLN A 804 14.80 18.94 47.20
C GLN A 804 15.24 18.96 48.66
N VAL A 805 14.29 18.93 49.59
CA VAL A 805 14.56 19.06 51.02
C VAL A 805 14.22 17.79 51.79
N GLY A 806 15.02 17.49 52.82
CA GLY A 806 14.74 16.41 53.75
C GLY A 806 13.78 16.80 54.87
N ARG A 807 13.50 15.86 55.79
CA ARG A 807 12.60 16.04 56.94
C ARG A 807 12.86 17.28 57.79
N THR A 808 14.12 17.71 57.88
CA THR A 808 14.55 18.86 58.69
C THR A 808 14.50 20.19 57.92
N GLY A 809 13.99 20.20 56.68
CA GLY A 809 13.96 21.38 55.81
C GLY A 809 15.29 21.75 55.16
N HIS A 810 16.34 20.95 55.40
CA HIS A 810 17.66 21.15 54.76
C HIS A 810 17.64 20.62 53.34
N ILE A 811 18.32 21.33 52.43
CA ILE A 811 18.45 20.92 51.03
C ILE A 811 19.37 19.69 50.96
N THR A 812 18.85 18.59 50.42
CA THR A 812 19.58 17.33 50.24
C THR A 812 19.99 17.09 48.79
N GLY A 813 19.32 17.76 47.86
CA GLY A 813 19.60 17.66 46.43
C GLY A 813 18.86 18.72 45.65
N VAL A 814 18.99 18.67 44.33
CA VAL A 814 18.27 19.53 43.40
C VAL A 814 17.81 18.76 42.17
N GLU A 815 16.71 19.18 41.57
CA GLU A 815 16.32 18.74 40.23
C GLU A 815 16.77 19.75 39.18
N ALA A 816 17.53 19.28 38.19
CA ALA A 816 17.97 20.06 37.04
C ALA A 816 16.86 20.13 35.99
N LEU A 817 16.37 21.35 35.77
CA LEU A 817 15.25 21.64 34.91
C LEU A 817 15.71 22.51 33.75
N LEU A 818 15.57 21.97 32.54
CA LEU A 818 15.96 22.65 31.30
C LEU A 818 15.16 23.94 31.11
N ARG A 819 15.86 25.01 30.76
CA ARG A 819 15.29 26.32 30.39
C ARG A 819 15.84 26.76 29.06
N TRP A 820 14.97 27.40 28.28
CA TRP A 820 15.34 28.00 27.00
C TRP A 820 15.25 29.51 27.08
N GLN A 821 16.40 30.17 27.02
CA GLN A 821 16.49 31.62 26.98
C GLN A 821 16.57 32.09 25.54
N HIS A 822 15.41 32.32 24.94
CA HIS A 822 15.29 32.79 23.57
C HIS A 822 15.60 34.31 23.48
N PRO A 823 16.40 34.78 22.51
CA PRO A 823 16.78 36.20 22.39
C PRO A 823 15.59 37.17 22.29
N GLU A 824 14.58 36.84 21.48
CA GLU A 824 13.37 37.67 21.30
C GLU A 824 12.25 37.37 22.31
N ARG A 825 12.01 36.09 22.65
CA ARG A 825 10.86 35.66 23.47
C ARG A 825 11.15 35.60 24.98
N GLY A 826 12.39 35.78 25.40
CA GLY A 826 12.79 35.57 26.80
C GLY A 826 12.77 34.09 27.18
N MET A 827 12.30 33.77 28.39
CA MET A 827 12.24 32.39 28.88
C MET A 827 11.03 31.66 28.31
N VAL A 828 11.26 30.70 27.41
CA VAL A 828 10.21 29.86 26.81
C VAL A 828 9.86 28.72 27.76
N SER A 829 8.56 28.41 27.87
CA SER A 829 8.07 27.37 28.79
C SER A 829 8.50 25.96 28.36
N PRO A 830 9.02 25.11 29.27
CA PRO A 830 9.32 23.70 28.97
C PRO A 830 8.15 22.92 28.36
N GLY A 831 6.92 23.20 28.79
CA GLY A 831 5.72 22.58 28.22
C GLY A 831 5.44 22.96 26.76
N GLU A 832 6.05 24.04 26.25
CA GLU A 832 5.92 24.46 24.85
C GLU A 832 6.99 23.78 23.97
N PHE A 833 8.23 23.68 24.45
CA PHE A 833 9.37 23.28 23.61
C PHE A 833 9.83 21.83 23.80
N ILE A 834 9.64 21.19 24.97
CA ILE A 834 10.04 19.78 25.18
C ILE A 834 9.27 18.84 24.24
N PRO A 835 7.93 18.93 24.07
CA PRO A 835 7.21 18.09 23.12
C PRO A 835 7.69 18.27 21.67
N LEU A 836 8.17 19.47 21.32
CA LEU A 836 8.77 19.73 20.00
C LEU A 836 10.14 19.07 19.87
N LEU A 837 10.99 19.14 20.90
CA LEU A 837 12.28 18.43 20.92
C LEU A 837 12.08 16.92 20.74
N GLU A 838 11.06 16.34 21.38
CA GLU A 838 10.72 14.93 21.24
C GLU A 838 10.23 14.58 19.83
N SER A 839 9.24 15.31 19.32
CA SER A 839 8.65 15.03 17.99
C SER A 839 9.63 15.26 16.82
N THR A 840 10.64 16.11 17.01
CA THR A 840 11.69 16.40 16.01
C THR A 840 12.94 15.53 16.17
N GLY A 841 13.05 14.75 17.26
CA GLY A 841 14.23 13.96 17.60
C GLY A 841 15.41 14.76 18.20
N LEU A 842 15.30 16.10 18.29
CA LEU A 842 16.33 16.97 18.89
C LEU A 842 16.52 16.74 20.40
N ILE A 843 15.58 16.05 21.06
CA ILE A 843 15.67 15.70 22.48
C ILE A 843 16.93 14.89 22.81
N ASN A 844 17.47 14.12 21.84
CA ASN A 844 18.69 13.33 22.05
C ASN A 844 19.92 14.23 22.20
N GLU A 845 20.08 15.22 21.33
CA GLU A 845 21.22 16.15 21.35
C GLU A 845 21.12 17.12 22.52
N VAL A 846 19.92 17.69 22.77
CA VAL A 846 19.70 18.61 23.88
C VAL A 846 19.84 17.89 25.22
N GLY A 847 19.34 16.66 25.32
CA GLY A 847 19.45 15.90 26.56
C GLY A 847 20.88 15.44 26.87
N GLU A 848 21.71 15.18 25.85
CA GLU A 848 23.16 14.97 26.06
C GLU A 848 23.81 16.23 26.67
N TRP A 849 23.48 17.42 26.14
CA TRP A 849 23.94 18.70 26.69
C TRP A 849 23.49 18.89 28.14
N VAL A 850 22.22 18.60 28.46
CA VAL A 850 21.67 18.69 29.82
C VAL A 850 22.46 17.81 30.80
N ILE A 851 22.70 16.55 30.44
CA ILE A 851 23.40 15.62 31.32
C ILE A 851 24.86 16.07 31.50
N GLU A 852 25.51 16.52 30.43
CA GLU A 852 26.87 17.04 30.51
C GLU A 852 26.98 18.25 31.45
N ASP A 853 26.08 19.22 31.33
CA ASP A 853 26.11 20.43 32.15
C ASP A 853 25.80 20.10 33.63
N ALA A 854 24.81 19.23 33.88
CA ALA A 854 24.53 18.71 35.23
C ALA A 854 25.74 17.98 35.84
N CYS A 855 26.45 17.15 35.06
CA CYS A 855 27.64 16.45 35.52
C CYS A 855 28.80 17.43 35.83
N ARG A 856 28.98 18.48 35.02
CA ARG A 856 29.97 19.54 35.31
C ARG A 856 29.62 20.28 36.60
N GLN A 857 28.35 20.59 36.83
CA GLN A 857 27.90 21.24 38.07
C GLN A 857 28.15 20.34 39.28
N LEU A 858 27.83 19.04 39.19
CA LEU A 858 28.16 18.06 40.23
C LEU A 858 29.66 18.01 40.54
N ALA A 859 30.51 17.98 39.52
CA ALA A 859 31.96 17.99 39.69
C ALA A 859 32.45 19.29 40.36
N CYS A 860 31.82 20.43 40.06
CA CYS A 860 32.10 21.71 40.70
C CYS A 860 31.72 21.68 42.20
N TRP A 861 30.48 21.31 42.52
CA TRP A 861 30.00 21.21 43.91
C TRP A 861 30.76 20.20 44.75
N ALA A 862 31.27 19.11 44.14
CA ALA A 862 32.11 18.13 44.82
C ALA A 862 33.40 18.73 45.43
N THR A 863 33.89 19.86 44.90
CA THR A 863 35.07 20.57 45.42
C THR A 863 34.76 21.45 46.63
N MET A 864 33.49 21.71 46.92
CA MET A 864 33.04 22.62 47.98
C MET A 864 32.50 21.81 49.18
N PRO A 865 33.06 21.96 50.41
CA PRO A 865 32.71 21.10 51.55
C PRO A 865 31.21 21.04 51.90
N HIS A 866 30.50 22.16 51.77
CA HIS A 866 29.08 22.27 52.12
C HIS A 866 28.12 21.78 51.02
N LEU A 867 28.62 21.59 49.79
CA LEU A 867 27.81 21.19 48.62
C LEU A 867 28.16 19.79 48.11
N ARG A 868 29.27 19.22 48.59
CA ARG A 868 29.81 17.93 48.15
C ARG A 868 28.82 16.77 48.27
N GLU A 869 27.90 16.84 49.23
CA GLU A 869 26.93 15.78 49.49
C GLU A 869 25.64 15.91 48.67
N LEU A 870 25.42 17.03 47.97
CA LEU A 870 24.21 17.27 47.19
C LEU A 870 24.08 16.31 46.01
N THR A 871 22.86 15.84 45.79
CA THR A 871 22.50 15.09 44.58
C THR A 871 21.91 16.00 43.50
N ILE A 872 22.15 15.69 42.22
CA ILE A 872 21.43 16.31 41.09
C ILE A 872 20.57 15.25 40.41
N SER A 873 19.28 15.52 40.32
CA SER A 873 18.30 14.77 39.51
C SER A 873 18.22 15.35 38.10
N VAL A 874 18.18 14.50 37.07
CA VAL A 874 18.05 14.89 35.65
C VAL A 874 16.98 14.05 34.98
N ASN A 875 15.98 14.70 34.38
CA ASN A 875 14.93 14.04 33.59
C ASN A 875 15.44 13.48 32.26
N ILE A 876 15.04 12.26 31.94
CA ILE A 876 15.39 11.58 30.69
C ILE A 876 14.12 11.17 29.94
N SER A 877 14.00 11.62 28.69
CA SER A 877 12.87 11.24 27.83
C SER A 877 12.97 9.75 27.43
N PRO A 878 11.83 9.04 27.30
CA PRO A 878 11.80 7.67 26.77
C PRO A 878 12.47 7.52 25.41
N LEU A 879 12.40 8.56 24.55
CA LEU A 879 13.04 8.57 23.24
C LEU A 879 14.57 8.51 23.33
N GLN A 880 15.15 9.22 24.29
CA GLN A 880 16.60 9.19 24.53
C GLN A 880 17.04 7.82 25.02
N PHE A 881 16.28 7.24 25.95
CA PHE A 881 16.61 5.95 26.55
C PHE A 881 16.57 4.81 25.53
N ARG A 882 15.69 4.90 24.52
CA ARG A 882 15.55 3.94 23.41
C ARG A 882 16.66 4.04 22.37
N ASP A 883 17.40 5.15 22.33
CA ASP A 883 18.52 5.30 21.42
C ASP A 883 19.60 4.24 21.72
N SER A 884 20.07 3.55 20.67
CA SER A 884 21.11 2.52 20.80
C SER A 884 22.44 3.10 21.29
N ASP A 885 22.72 4.37 20.96
CA ASP A 885 23.96 5.06 21.33
C ASP A 885 23.84 5.87 22.62
N PHE A 886 22.75 5.72 23.37
CA PHE A 886 22.54 6.46 24.63
C PHE A 886 23.62 6.14 25.68
N LEU A 887 23.87 4.84 25.92
CA LEU A 887 24.81 4.39 26.94
C LEU A 887 26.25 4.81 26.63
N SER A 888 26.66 4.69 25.37
CA SER A 888 28.01 5.05 24.92
C SER A 888 28.27 6.56 25.05
N ARG A 889 27.29 7.41 24.71
CA ARG A 889 27.40 8.87 24.88
C ARG A 889 27.46 9.28 26.35
N LEU A 890 26.61 8.70 27.20
CA LEU A 890 26.66 8.94 28.65
C LEU A 890 28.03 8.61 29.25
N GLN A 891 28.60 7.46 28.88
CA GLN A 891 29.94 7.08 29.35
C GLN A 891 31.00 8.11 28.94
N GLN A 892 30.92 8.67 27.73
CA GLN A 892 31.83 9.74 27.30
C GLN A 892 31.66 11.02 28.13
N VAL A 893 30.42 11.39 28.46
CA VAL A 893 30.12 12.52 29.34
C VAL A 893 30.73 12.29 30.73
N PHE A 894 30.56 11.11 31.32
CA PHE A 894 31.11 10.78 32.63
C PHE A 894 32.64 10.84 32.66
N ILE A 895 33.31 10.30 31.64
CA ILE A 895 34.77 10.34 31.50
C ILE A 895 35.28 11.79 31.43
N ARG A 896 34.60 12.64 30.64
CA ARG A 896 35.01 14.04 30.41
C ARG A 896 34.80 14.94 31.61
N THR A 897 33.69 14.74 32.34
CA THR A 897 33.29 15.60 33.46
C THR A 897 33.87 15.17 34.80
N LYS A 898 34.17 13.86 34.97
CA LYS A 898 34.63 13.26 36.23
C LYS A 898 33.68 13.54 37.41
N ALA A 899 32.38 13.62 37.14
CA ALA A 899 31.36 13.84 38.16
C ALA A 899 31.31 12.67 39.16
N PRO A 900 31.01 12.93 40.45
CA PRO A 900 30.69 11.88 41.42
C PRO A 900 29.35 11.23 41.06
N LEU A 901 29.39 10.11 40.32
CA LEU A 901 28.20 9.49 39.74
C LEU A 901 27.20 9.01 40.80
N GLU A 902 27.66 8.68 42.01
CA GLU A 902 26.81 8.33 43.16
C GLU A 902 25.86 9.44 43.61
N ARG A 903 26.08 10.68 43.13
CA ARG A 903 25.25 11.86 43.35
C ARG A 903 24.40 12.25 42.14
N LEU A 904 24.56 11.58 41.01
CA LEU A 904 23.72 11.77 39.85
C LEU A 904 22.52 10.82 39.93
N LYS A 905 21.31 11.39 39.84
CA LYS A 905 20.06 10.63 39.76
C LYS A 905 19.41 10.89 38.41
N LEU A 906 19.08 9.84 37.68
CA LEU A 906 18.33 9.95 36.43
C LEU A 906 16.86 9.67 36.72
N GLU A 907 16.01 10.59 36.30
CA GLU A 907 14.56 10.50 36.46
C GLU A 907 13.95 10.00 35.15
N VAL A 908 13.17 8.92 35.24
CA VAL A 908 12.51 8.28 34.10
C VAL A 908 11.03 8.15 34.41
N THR A 909 10.17 8.26 33.41
CA THR A 909 8.72 8.10 33.60
C THR A 909 8.29 6.64 33.40
N GLU A 910 7.13 6.26 33.94
CA GLU A 910 6.56 4.92 33.76
C GLU A 910 6.41 4.50 32.29
N SER A 911 6.16 5.47 31.40
CA SER A 911 5.95 5.25 29.96
C SER A 911 7.15 4.62 29.24
N LEU A 912 8.36 4.77 29.78
CA LEU A 912 9.57 4.14 29.28
C LEU A 912 9.41 2.61 29.13
N PHE A 913 8.64 2.00 30.03
CA PHE A 913 8.54 0.56 30.16
C PHE A 913 7.35 -0.05 29.41
N VAL A 914 6.67 0.66 28.51
CA VAL A 914 5.51 0.07 27.80
C VAL A 914 5.94 -0.84 26.64
N GLU A 915 7.00 -0.49 25.90
CA GLU A 915 7.33 -1.13 24.61
C GLU A 915 8.71 -1.84 24.55
N ALA A 916 9.69 -1.46 25.41
CA ALA A 916 11.08 -1.94 25.34
C ALA A 916 11.70 -2.17 26.74
N ARG A 917 11.03 -3.00 27.55
CA ARG A 917 11.29 -3.21 28.99
C ARG A 917 12.70 -3.71 29.32
N ASP A 918 13.15 -4.77 28.66
CA ASP A 918 14.45 -5.39 29.00
C ASP A 918 15.63 -4.52 28.61
N ASP A 919 15.61 -3.90 27.43
CA ASP A 919 16.65 -2.96 26.99
C ASP A 919 16.79 -1.77 27.95
N ALA A 920 15.67 -1.20 28.39
CA ALA A 920 15.67 -0.15 29.39
C ALA A 920 16.28 -0.62 30.72
N ARG A 921 15.87 -1.78 31.24
CA ARG A 921 16.42 -2.34 32.48
C ARG A 921 17.93 -2.59 32.37
N ASP A 922 18.40 -3.17 31.28
CA ASP A 922 19.81 -3.54 31.10
C ASP A 922 20.72 -2.30 31.01
N LYS A 923 20.24 -1.25 30.33
CA LYS A 923 20.88 0.07 30.34
C LYS A 923 20.92 0.68 31.74
N MET A 924 19.82 0.61 32.50
CA MET A 924 19.78 1.11 33.88
C MET A 924 20.75 0.35 34.79
N LEU A 925 20.81 -0.98 34.70
CA LEU A 925 21.76 -1.81 35.47
C LEU A 925 23.21 -1.44 35.12
N SER A 926 23.51 -1.22 33.84
CA SER A 926 24.84 -0.80 33.37
C SER A 926 25.26 0.57 33.91
N LEU A 927 24.31 1.50 34.05
CA LEU A 927 24.56 2.82 34.63
C LEU A 927 24.66 2.75 36.16
N LYS A 928 23.83 1.94 36.81
CA LYS A 928 23.87 1.73 38.26
C LYS A 928 25.17 1.09 38.73
N ALA A 929 25.74 0.18 37.94
CA ALA A 929 27.06 -0.38 38.18
C ALA A 929 28.19 0.66 38.19
N GLN A 930 27.99 1.82 37.56
CA GLN A 930 28.92 2.96 37.57
C GLN A 930 28.65 3.94 38.72
N GLY A 931 27.58 3.73 39.50
CA GLY A 931 27.20 4.57 40.65
C GLY A 931 25.96 5.43 40.43
N VAL A 932 25.42 5.52 39.19
CA VAL A 932 24.24 6.35 38.89
C VAL A 932 23.00 5.80 39.60
N ARG A 933 22.17 6.70 40.15
CA ARG A 933 20.90 6.35 40.79
C ARG A 933 19.71 6.60 39.87
N PHE A 934 18.59 5.95 40.13
CA PHE A 934 17.34 6.13 39.36
C PHE A 934 16.16 6.54 40.23
N SER A 935 15.41 7.54 39.75
CA SER A 935 14.09 7.90 40.27
C SER A 935 13.02 7.53 39.23
N LEU A 936 11.90 7.00 39.68
CA LEU A 936 10.71 6.89 38.83
C LEU A 936 9.84 8.13 39.04
N ASP A 937 9.61 8.87 37.95
CA ASP A 937 8.83 10.09 37.93
C ASP A 937 7.39 9.87 37.43
N ASP A 938 6.51 10.82 37.75
CA ASP A 938 5.07 10.81 37.44
C ASP A 938 4.31 9.56 37.94
N PHE A 939 4.75 8.96 39.06
CA PHE A 939 4.21 7.69 39.52
C PHE A 939 2.71 7.77 39.87
N GLY A 940 1.92 6.84 39.31
CA GLY A 940 0.46 6.75 39.52
C GLY A 940 -0.39 7.38 38.40
N THR A 941 0.24 8.00 37.40
CA THR A 941 -0.46 8.54 36.21
C THR A 941 -0.51 7.55 35.03
N GLY A 942 0.23 6.43 35.11
CA GLY A 942 0.39 5.42 34.06
C GLY A 942 -0.04 4.00 34.45
N TYR A 943 0.14 3.05 33.52
CA TYR A 943 -0.16 1.62 33.71
C TYR A 943 1.12 0.83 34.02
N SER A 944 1.53 0.80 35.29
CA SER A 944 2.68 -0.01 35.73
C SER A 944 2.24 -1.30 36.42
N SER A 945 2.84 -2.44 36.00
CA SER A 945 2.75 -3.70 36.73
C SER A 945 3.65 -3.65 37.95
N LEU A 946 3.09 -3.77 39.16
CA LEU A 946 3.84 -3.77 40.43
C LEU A 946 4.95 -4.84 40.46
N ALA A 947 4.71 -6.00 39.84
CA ALA A 947 5.69 -7.07 39.73
C ALA A 947 6.93 -6.67 38.92
N TYR A 948 6.74 -5.79 37.93
CA TYR A 948 7.85 -5.29 37.11
C TYR A 948 8.59 -4.14 37.79
N LEU A 949 7.87 -3.26 38.50
CA LEU A 949 8.47 -2.20 39.31
C LEU A 949 9.50 -2.76 40.30
N ALA A 950 9.20 -3.91 40.92
CA ALA A 950 10.11 -4.59 41.85
C ALA A 950 11.40 -5.13 41.20
N GLN A 951 11.44 -5.28 39.87
CA GLN A 951 12.60 -5.77 39.13
C GLN A 951 13.49 -4.63 38.58
N LEU A 952 12.99 -3.40 38.63
CA LEU A 952 13.74 -2.25 38.13
C LEU A 952 14.78 -1.81 39.17
N PRO A 953 15.99 -1.41 38.75
CA PRO A 953 17.05 -0.98 39.65
C PRO A 953 16.82 0.48 40.13
N LEU A 954 15.62 0.77 40.64
CA LEU A 954 15.22 2.08 41.17
C LEU A 954 15.84 2.33 42.55
N ASP A 955 15.98 3.60 42.91
CA ASP A 955 16.40 4.07 44.23
C ASP A 955 15.34 4.95 44.88
N GLN A 956 14.50 5.63 44.09
CA GLN A 956 13.49 6.56 44.56
C GLN A 956 12.20 6.50 43.73
N LEU A 957 11.06 6.75 44.37
CA LEU A 957 9.77 7.04 43.76
C LEU A 957 9.40 8.52 44.00
N LYS A 958 9.07 9.25 42.93
CA LYS A 958 8.48 10.60 42.96
C LYS A 958 6.96 10.49 42.88
N ILE A 959 6.26 11.09 43.86
CA ILE A 959 4.80 11.21 43.85
C ILE A 959 4.43 12.45 43.04
N ASP A 960 3.62 12.28 42.00
CA ASP A 960 3.22 13.35 41.09
C ASP A 960 2.45 14.48 41.80
N GLN A 961 2.70 15.72 41.34
CA GLN A 961 2.12 16.94 41.89
C GLN A 961 0.58 16.96 41.79
N SER A 962 -0.04 16.29 40.81
CA SER A 962 -1.50 16.31 40.65
C SER A 962 -2.21 15.65 41.83
N PHE A 963 -1.59 14.62 42.42
CA PHE A 963 -2.09 13.98 43.63
C PHE A 963 -1.81 14.82 44.87
N VAL A 964 -0.60 15.39 44.98
CA VAL A 964 -0.17 16.20 46.13
C VAL A 964 -0.97 17.50 46.26
N HIS A 965 -1.28 18.16 45.14
CA HIS A 965 -2.05 19.41 45.13
C HIS A 965 -3.41 19.26 45.83
N GLN A 966 -4.08 18.12 45.65
CA GLN A 966 -5.43 17.87 46.19
C GLN A 966 -5.43 16.89 47.38
N VAL A 967 -4.27 16.63 47.99
CA VAL A 967 -4.14 15.60 49.04
C VAL A 967 -4.99 15.89 50.29
N LEU A 968 -5.30 17.17 50.55
CA LEU A 968 -6.12 17.60 51.68
C LEU A 968 -7.62 17.63 51.37
N ASP A 969 -7.98 17.74 50.08
CA ASP A 969 -9.36 17.97 49.63
C ASP A 969 -10.01 16.71 49.02
N SER A 970 -9.22 15.79 48.48
CA SER A 970 -9.68 14.59 47.79
C SER A 970 -9.22 13.33 48.51
N SER A 971 -10.19 12.58 49.06
CA SER A 971 -9.91 11.28 49.71
C SER A 971 -9.35 10.24 48.73
N ALA A 972 -9.69 10.35 47.44
CA ALA A 972 -9.13 9.47 46.41
C ALA A 972 -7.64 9.74 46.17
N ASN A 973 -7.25 11.01 46.05
CA ASN A 973 -5.85 11.38 45.86
C ASN A 973 -5.03 11.11 47.12
N ALA A 974 -5.58 11.36 48.32
CA ALA A 974 -4.96 10.98 49.58
C ALA A 974 -4.65 9.47 49.64
N ALA A 975 -5.61 8.62 49.26
CA ALA A 975 -5.42 7.17 49.23
C ALA A 975 -4.34 6.73 48.22
N ILE A 976 -4.23 7.39 47.07
CA ILE A 976 -3.15 7.16 46.08
C ILE A 976 -1.80 7.50 46.70
N VAL A 977 -1.67 8.67 47.32
CA VAL A 977 -0.43 9.12 47.97
C VAL A 977 -0.02 8.16 49.09
N GLU A 978 -0.94 7.75 49.97
CA GLU A 978 -0.68 6.76 51.03
C GLU A 978 -0.21 5.42 50.47
N SER A 979 -0.89 4.94 49.42
CA SER A 979 -0.55 3.67 48.77
C SER A 979 0.84 3.71 48.15
N THR A 980 1.20 4.83 47.51
CA THR A 980 2.54 5.04 46.94
C THR A 980 3.62 5.06 48.03
N ILE A 981 3.38 5.75 49.15
CA ILE A 981 4.32 5.75 50.28
C ILE A 981 4.50 4.35 50.87
N ALA A 982 3.41 3.61 51.03
CA ALA A 982 3.45 2.23 51.53
C ALA A 982 4.22 1.31 50.58
N LEU A 983 3.98 1.43 49.27
CA LEU A 983 4.68 0.66 48.24
C LEU A 983 6.18 0.96 48.22
N ALA A 984 6.57 2.23 48.25
CA ALA A 984 7.98 2.64 48.29
C ALA A 984 8.69 1.97 49.47
N LYS A 985 8.05 1.99 50.65
CA LYS A 985 8.56 1.36 51.86
C LYS A 985 8.70 -0.15 51.71
N SER A 986 7.71 -0.83 51.13
CA SER A 986 7.77 -2.28 50.88
C SER A 986 8.86 -2.69 49.90
N LEU A 987 9.19 -1.84 48.93
CA LEU A 987 10.26 -2.08 47.95
C LEU A 987 11.62 -1.52 48.39
N ASN A 988 11.71 -0.99 49.62
CA ASN A 988 12.92 -0.34 50.15
C ASN A 988 13.45 0.79 49.24
N LEU A 989 12.54 1.58 48.67
CA LEU A 989 12.80 2.75 47.84
C LEU A 989 12.61 4.04 48.66
N ASP A 990 13.42 5.05 48.38
CA ASP A 990 13.16 6.40 48.89
C ASP A 990 11.88 6.96 48.28
N VAL A 991 11.16 7.82 49.00
CA VAL A 991 9.96 8.50 48.50
C VAL A 991 10.10 10.00 48.66
N ILE A 992 9.78 10.73 47.59
CA ILE A 992 9.75 12.20 47.56
C ILE A 992 8.41 12.65 46.97
N ALA A 993 7.83 13.70 47.56
CA ALA A 993 6.60 14.30 47.05
C ALA A 993 6.91 15.58 46.26
N GLU A 994 6.40 15.66 45.03
CA GLU A 994 6.50 16.85 44.18
C GLU A 994 5.29 17.78 44.37
N GLY A 995 5.44 19.07 44.06
CA GLY A 995 4.33 20.03 44.07
C GLY A 995 3.87 20.41 45.47
N VAL A 996 4.75 20.36 46.48
CA VAL A 996 4.44 20.83 47.83
C VAL A 996 4.46 22.36 47.87
N GLU A 997 3.28 22.98 47.99
CA GLU A 997 3.12 24.43 47.97
C GLU A 997 2.78 25.02 49.35
N THR A 998 2.28 24.22 50.29
CA THR A 998 1.80 24.69 51.59
C THR A 998 2.36 23.89 52.76
N ASP A 999 2.54 24.53 53.91
CA ASP A 999 2.96 23.87 55.15
C ASP A 999 2.00 22.75 55.57
N ALA A 1000 0.70 22.90 55.26
CA ALA A 1000 -0.32 21.90 55.54
C ALA A 1000 -0.12 20.60 54.74
N GLN A 1001 0.20 20.71 53.44
CA GLN A 1001 0.55 19.55 52.61
C GLN A 1001 1.82 18.87 53.14
N GLN A 1002 2.86 19.64 53.48
CA GLN A 1002 4.10 19.10 54.05
C GLN A 1002 3.83 18.34 55.36
N ALA A 1003 3.07 18.94 56.28
CA ALA A 1003 2.74 18.32 57.56
C ALA A 1003 1.97 17.02 57.38
N TRP A 1004 1.02 16.98 56.43
CA TRP A 1004 0.27 15.78 56.11
C TRP A 1004 1.18 14.69 55.54
N LEU A 1005 2.03 15.00 54.55
CA LEU A 1005 2.95 14.05 53.94
C LEU A 1005 3.95 13.49 54.96
N LEU A 1006 4.45 14.34 55.87
CA LEU A 1006 5.35 13.93 56.93
C LEU A 1006 4.69 12.98 57.93
N ALA A 1007 3.44 13.24 58.29
CA ALA A 1007 2.65 12.37 59.19
C ALA A 1007 2.41 10.97 58.59
N HIS A 1008 2.32 10.86 57.26
CA HIS A 1008 2.12 9.60 56.54
C HIS A 1008 3.42 8.92 56.11
N GLY A 1009 4.58 9.45 56.52
CA GLY A 1009 5.87 8.78 56.38
C GLY A 1009 6.71 9.21 55.17
N CYS A 1010 6.28 10.19 54.38
CA CYS A 1010 7.11 10.82 53.35
C CYS A 1010 8.12 11.78 54.00
N ARG A 1011 9.40 11.66 53.66
CA ARG A 1011 10.51 12.37 54.35
C ARG A 1011 11.33 13.29 53.45
N ALA A 1012 11.04 13.31 52.16
CA ALA A 1012 11.65 14.20 51.19
C ALA A 1012 10.56 14.96 50.45
N PHE A 1013 10.81 16.24 50.19
CA PHE A 1013 9.82 17.12 49.58
C PHE A 1013 10.45 18.00 48.51
N GLN A 1014 9.66 18.32 47.50
CA GLN A 1014 10.00 19.27 46.46
C GLN A 1014 8.76 20.09 46.11
N GLY A 1015 8.93 21.40 45.92
CA GLY A 1015 7.84 22.28 45.55
C GLY A 1015 8.13 23.74 45.86
N TYR A 1016 7.19 24.61 45.50
CA TYR A 1016 7.35 26.06 45.61
C TYR A 1016 7.39 26.56 47.06
N LEU A 1017 6.98 25.75 48.03
CA LEU A 1017 7.19 26.04 49.45
C LEU A 1017 8.68 26.22 49.79
N PHE A 1018 9.56 25.45 49.15
CA PHE A 1018 11.00 25.41 49.47
C PHE A 1018 11.85 26.24 48.52
N GLY A 1019 11.34 26.49 47.31
CA GLY A 1019 12.01 27.30 46.31
C GLY A 1019 11.50 27.04 44.91
N ARG A 1020 11.45 28.09 44.10
CA ARG A 1020 11.24 27.95 42.66
C ARG A 1020 12.55 27.52 41.97
N PRO A 1021 12.49 26.91 40.77
CA PRO A 1021 13.69 26.59 40.00
C PRO A 1021 14.55 27.84 39.73
N MET A 1022 15.81 27.82 40.17
CA MET A 1022 16.71 28.98 40.15
C MET A 1022 18.11 28.61 39.60
N PRO A 1023 18.93 29.58 39.17
CA PRO A 1023 20.33 29.33 38.78
C PRO A 1023 21.15 28.67 39.90
N ALA A 1024 22.27 28.03 39.54
CA ALA A 1024 23.13 27.34 40.50
C ALA A 1024 23.67 28.28 41.59
N GLU A 1025 24.01 29.52 41.23
CA GLU A 1025 24.55 30.52 42.13
C GLU A 1025 23.57 30.87 43.27
N ASP A 1026 22.27 30.86 42.98
CA ASP A 1026 21.23 31.15 43.97
C ASP A 1026 21.04 29.97 44.94
N ILE A 1027 21.19 28.72 44.49
CA ILE A 1027 21.21 27.53 45.36
C ILE A 1027 22.43 27.58 46.29
N GLU A 1028 23.60 27.92 45.74
CA GLU A 1028 24.84 28.07 46.50
C GLU A 1028 24.70 29.13 47.61
N ALA A 1029 24.12 30.28 47.27
CA ALA A 1029 23.85 31.34 48.24
C ALA A 1029 22.84 30.92 49.33
N ALA A 1030 21.75 30.24 48.95
CA ALA A 1030 20.74 29.75 49.89
C ALA A 1030 21.31 28.75 50.89
N LEU A 1031 22.22 27.87 50.45
CA LEU A 1031 22.87 26.89 51.32
C LEU A 1031 23.90 27.51 52.27
N LEU A 1032 24.64 28.53 51.83
CA LEU A 1032 25.55 29.28 52.70
C LEU A 1032 24.78 30.03 53.81
N ALA A 1033 23.58 30.54 53.49
CA ALA A 1033 22.70 31.19 54.46
C ALA A 1033 22.09 30.22 55.49
N GLN A 1034 21.95 28.92 55.17
CA GLN A 1034 21.48 27.90 56.14
C GLN A 1034 22.59 27.42 57.10
N HIS A 1035 23.85 27.61 56.75
CA HIS A 1035 25.02 27.17 57.54
C HIS A 1035 25.70 28.31 58.32
N SER A 1036 25.18 29.54 58.20
CA SER A 1036 25.56 30.71 59.00
C SER A 1036 24.56 30.97 60.11
#